data_AF-A0A8C6CAX0-F1
#
_entry.id   AF-A0A8C6CAX0-F1
#
_cell.length_a   1.000
_cell.length_b   1.000
_cell.length_c   1.000
_cell.angle_alpha   90.00
_cell.angle_beta   90.00
_cell.angle_gamma   90.00
#
_symmetry.space_group_name_H-M   'P 1'
#
loop_
_entity.id
_entity.type
_entity.pdbx_description
1 polymer ?
#
loop_
_entity_poly.entity_id
_entity_poly.type
_entity_poly.pdbx_seq_one_letter_code
_entity_poly.pdbx_strand_id
1 'polypeptide(L)'
;MAAEQDPEGRAAARPLLTDLYQATMALGYWRAGRAQEAAEFELFFRRCPFGGAFALAAGLRDCVRFVRAFRLTDADVQFLASVLPPDTDPAFFQHLRALDCSGVTVRALPEGSLAFPSVPLLQVSGPLLVVQLLETPLLCLVGYASLIATNAARLRLIAGPEKRLLELGLRRAQGPDGGLTASTYSYLGGFDGSSNMLAGQLRGVPVAGTLAHSFITSFSGTEVPPDPMLAPAAGQGPRVDLAACVETWLERVCGHLGLGVQEPHRGERAAFVAYALAFPRAFQGLLDTYSVQRSGLPNFLAVALALEELGYQAVGVRLDSGDLLQQAQETRGVFRTVADQFRVPWLESIPIAVSNNIDEQELARLSQKGSEVNVIGIGTSVVTCPRQPSLGCVYKLVSVGGQPRMKLTEDPEKQTLPGSKAAFRLLGSDGALLLDVLQLAEEPPPQAGQELRVWPRGTQESCTVRPVHVEPLLRLWVQQGQLCEPLPSLAESRAFAQQSLSRLSPAHRRLEQPALYQVALSEKLRALVDRLSAEPATHWTPRASHGGLESGISMRVHPPREDPSPARADSPEFLGRGGPRRPGVVHGCLSGRGWLCGNAGDSTHPVLSPGGPGGAAGGPGARPCARAAGTGAQPGGVEAPAGGPAGAEHTGPGAPSGRGVSTAATLTAPGPGGSRALAWPEPEPAREWAGAGAAALGAKGLSQIPAGGTGGHSCPRGDAGCVRLRGCHMGLLPASSPCAGHTAT
;
A
#
# COMPACT_ATOMS: atom_id res chain seq x y z
N MET A 1 27.58 4.86 -18.20
CA MET A 1 28.16 5.82 -17.24
C MET A 1 27.21 6.02 -16.06
N ALA A 2 26.63 7.20 -15.81
CA ALA A 2 25.88 7.47 -14.57
C ALA A 2 24.64 6.57 -14.31
N ALA A 3 24.05 5.97 -15.35
CA ALA A 3 22.92 5.05 -15.21
C ALA A 3 23.29 3.64 -14.70
N GLU A 4 24.58 3.28 -14.66
CA GLU A 4 25.04 1.95 -14.18
C GLU A 4 25.32 1.93 -12.67
N GLN A 5 25.10 3.04 -11.98
CA GLN A 5 25.35 3.24 -10.54
C GLN A 5 24.07 3.48 -9.72
N ASP A 6 22.89 3.09 -10.22
CA ASP A 6 21.68 2.97 -9.39
C ASP A 6 21.61 1.54 -8.80
N PRO A 7 21.95 1.31 -7.51
CA PRO A 7 21.85 0.00 -6.89
C PRO A 7 20.41 -0.50 -6.73
N GLU A 8 19.41 0.40 -6.73
CA GLU A 8 17.99 0.01 -6.73
C GLU A 8 17.53 -0.48 -8.11
N GLY A 9 18.21 -0.02 -9.18
CA GLY A 9 17.90 -0.37 -10.58
C GLY A 9 18.00 -1.87 -10.91
N ARG A 10 18.66 -2.69 -10.06
CA ARG A 10 18.71 -4.16 -10.20
C ARG A 10 17.56 -4.91 -9.52
N ALA A 11 16.83 -4.25 -8.62
CA ALA A 11 15.66 -4.78 -7.91
C ALA A 11 14.33 -4.28 -8.50
N ALA A 12 14.34 -3.14 -9.21
CA ALA A 12 13.15 -2.62 -9.88
C ALA A 12 12.49 -3.62 -10.85
N ALA A 13 11.20 -3.40 -11.13
CA ALA A 13 10.41 -4.18 -12.08
C ALA A 13 11.16 -4.41 -13.40
N ARG A 14 11.09 -5.63 -13.94
CA ARG A 14 11.73 -6.00 -15.21
C ARG A 14 10.71 -5.93 -16.36
N PRO A 15 11.15 -5.81 -17.63
CA PRO A 15 10.23 -5.89 -18.77
C PRO A 15 9.45 -7.21 -18.86
N LEU A 16 9.97 -8.30 -18.27
CA LEU A 16 9.26 -9.57 -18.11
C LEU A 16 8.28 -9.62 -16.90
N LEU A 17 8.05 -8.52 -16.18
CA LEU A 17 6.90 -8.37 -15.27
C LEU A 17 5.62 -8.11 -16.09
N THR A 18 5.30 -9.08 -16.93
CA THR A 18 4.33 -8.95 -18.01
C THR A 18 3.77 -10.32 -18.38
N ASP A 19 2.62 -10.33 -19.05
CA ASP A 19 1.94 -11.55 -19.47
C ASP A 19 2.31 -11.94 -20.90
N LEU A 20 2.21 -13.24 -21.25
CA LEU A 20 2.47 -13.72 -22.62
C LEU A 20 1.62 -12.99 -23.68
N TYR A 21 0.39 -12.57 -23.35
CA TYR A 21 -0.46 -11.83 -24.29
C TYR A 21 0.09 -10.44 -24.65
N GLN A 22 0.92 -9.83 -23.79
CA GLN A 22 1.58 -8.55 -24.11
C GLN A 22 2.65 -8.76 -25.21
N ALA A 23 3.37 -9.90 -25.19
CA ALA A 23 4.31 -10.26 -26.23
C ALA A 23 3.62 -10.63 -27.56
N THR A 24 2.49 -11.36 -27.53
CA THR A 24 1.74 -11.67 -28.76
C THR A 24 1.05 -10.44 -29.35
N MET A 25 0.55 -9.50 -28.53
CA MET A 25 0.08 -8.19 -29.02
C MET A 25 1.21 -7.35 -29.62
N ALA A 26 2.40 -7.34 -29.02
CA ALA A 26 3.57 -6.66 -29.59
C ALA A 26 3.95 -7.23 -30.96
N LEU A 27 3.99 -8.56 -31.12
CA LEU A 27 4.18 -9.22 -32.42
C LEU A 27 3.06 -8.85 -33.41
N GLY A 28 1.80 -8.81 -32.97
CA GLY A 28 0.66 -8.39 -33.78
C GLY A 28 0.78 -6.96 -34.30
N TYR A 29 1.13 -6.00 -33.44
CA TYR A 29 1.37 -4.60 -33.85
C TYR A 29 2.58 -4.46 -34.78
N TRP A 30 3.66 -5.20 -34.53
CA TRP A 30 4.83 -5.21 -35.41
C TRP A 30 4.49 -5.77 -36.79
N ARG A 31 3.84 -6.94 -36.85
CA ARG A 31 3.51 -7.63 -38.10
C ARG A 31 2.50 -6.87 -38.97
N ALA A 32 1.65 -6.06 -38.33
CA ALA A 32 0.70 -5.16 -38.98
C ALA A 32 1.28 -3.77 -39.33
N GLY A 33 2.57 -3.50 -39.06
CA GLY A 33 3.21 -2.19 -39.31
C GLY A 33 2.82 -1.07 -38.33
N ARG A 34 2.07 -1.39 -37.28
CA ARG A 34 1.46 -0.44 -36.34
C ARG A 34 2.31 -0.10 -35.11
N ALA A 35 3.43 -0.80 -34.92
CA ALA A 35 4.27 -0.69 -33.71
C ALA A 35 4.75 0.74 -33.38
N GLN A 36 4.92 1.58 -34.40
CA GLN A 36 5.39 2.97 -34.29
C GLN A 36 4.26 4.01 -34.40
N GLU A 37 2.99 3.60 -34.43
CA GLU A 37 1.88 4.56 -34.34
C GLU A 37 1.93 5.30 -33.00
N ALA A 38 1.81 6.63 -33.03
CA ALA A 38 1.69 7.42 -31.80
C ALA A 38 0.38 7.07 -31.07
N ALA A 39 0.49 6.58 -29.85
CA ALA A 39 -0.60 6.17 -28.98
C ALA A 39 -0.55 6.90 -27.63
N GLU A 40 -1.70 6.99 -26.96
CA GLU A 40 -1.80 7.49 -25.60
C GLU A 40 -2.72 6.61 -24.76
N PHE A 41 -2.25 6.26 -23.56
CA PHE A 41 -2.92 5.44 -22.57
C PHE A 41 -3.07 6.22 -21.25
N GLU A 42 -4.17 5.97 -20.54
CA GLU A 42 -4.44 6.51 -19.21
C GLU A 42 -4.52 5.41 -18.15
N LEU A 43 -3.82 5.60 -17.04
CA LEU A 43 -3.92 4.77 -15.84
C LEU A 43 -4.83 5.47 -14.83
N PHE A 44 -5.96 4.87 -14.48
CA PHE A 44 -6.91 5.37 -13.48
C PHE A 44 -7.55 4.22 -12.68
N PHE A 45 -8.35 4.51 -11.66
CA PHE A 45 -9.13 3.49 -10.94
C PHE A 45 -10.63 3.80 -10.99
N ARG A 46 -11.48 2.77 -10.80
CA ARG A 46 -12.95 2.88 -11.01
C ARG A 46 -13.77 3.18 -9.76
N ARG A 47 -13.29 2.79 -8.58
CA ARG A 47 -13.96 2.98 -7.28
C ARG A 47 -12.88 3.22 -6.22
N CYS A 48 -13.11 4.14 -5.28
CA CYS A 48 -12.16 4.42 -4.20
C CYS A 48 -12.02 3.18 -3.27
N PRO A 49 -10.82 2.91 -2.74
CA PRO A 49 -10.57 1.69 -1.98
C PRO A 49 -11.18 1.76 -0.57
N PHE A 50 -11.42 0.59 0.02
CA PHE A 50 -11.88 0.42 1.41
C PHE A 50 -13.23 1.10 1.72
N GLY A 51 -14.02 1.47 0.71
CA GLY A 51 -15.24 2.26 0.87
C GLY A 51 -15.02 3.73 1.25
N GLY A 52 -13.78 4.24 1.13
CA GLY A 52 -13.47 5.66 1.29
C GLY A 52 -13.89 6.51 0.08
N ALA A 53 -13.71 7.83 0.15
CA ALA A 53 -14.01 8.74 -0.96
C ALA A 53 -12.79 9.16 -1.80
N PHE A 54 -11.57 8.82 -1.40
CA PHE A 54 -10.33 9.21 -2.09
C PHE A 54 -9.32 8.05 -2.16
N ALA A 55 -8.31 8.22 -3.01
CA ALA A 55 -7.01 7.54 -2.89
C ALA A 55 -5.88 8.58 -2.82
N LEU A 56 -4.70 8.20 -2.34
CA LEU A 56 -3.47 8.96 -2.52
C LEU A 56 -2.69 8.40 -3.71
N ALA A 57 -2.26 9.27 -4.62
CA ALA A 57 -1.39 8.90 -5.74
C ALA A 57 0.03 8.61 -5.23
N ALA A 58 0.58 7.46 -5.61
CA ALA A 58 1.94 7.02 -5.27
C ALA A 58 2.46 5.95 -6.26
N GLY A 59 3.79 5.74 -6.29
CA GLY A 59 4.45 4.76 -7.15
C GLY A 59 5.10 5.34 -8.41
N LEU A 60 4.92 6.65 -8.66
CA LEU A 60 5.56 7.39 -9.74
C LEU A 60 7.09 7.30 -9.66
N ARG A 61 7.66 7.36 -8.45
CA ARG A 61 9.12 7.28 -8.21
C ARG A 61 9.72 6.00 -8.78
N ASP A 62 9.03 4.88 -8.60
CA ASP A 62 9.48 3.57 -9.08
C ASP A 62 9.09 3.35 -10.57
N CYS A 63 7.99 3.96 -11.04
CA CYS A 63 7.64 3.98 -12.46
C CYS A 63 8.66 4.73 -13.33
N VAL A 64 9.14 5.90 -12.88
CA VAL A 64 10.17 6.69 -13.60
C VAL A 64 11.49 5.92 -13.67
N ARG A 65 11.83 5.17 -12.61
CA ARG A 65 13.00 4.26 -12.62
C ARG A 65 12.83 3.13 -13.62
N PHE A 66 11.67 2.46 -13.61
CA PHE A 66 11.36 1.40 -14.58
C PHE A 66 11.46 1.89 -16.03
N VAL A 67 10.80 3.00 -16.37
CA VAL A 67 10.81 3.59 -17.72
C VAL A 67 12.22 3.96 -18.18
N ARG A 68 13.07 4.49 -17.29
CA ARG A 68 14.47 4.83 -17.62
C ARG A 68 15.39 3.61 -17.71
N ALA A 69 15.12 2.55 -16.95
CA ALA A 69 15.88 1.30 -16.95
C ALA A 69 15.40 0.26 -17.98
N PHE A 70 14.27 0.51 -18.66
CA PHE A 70 13.65 -0.45 -19.58
C PHE A 70 14.61 -0.86 -20.70
N ARG A 71 15.04 -2.13 -20.66
CA ARG A 71 15.75 -2.87 -21.71
C ARG A 71 15.44 -4.36 -21.57
N LEU A 72 15.08 -5.01 -22.68
CA LEU A 72 15.07 -6.47 -22.76
C LEU A 72 16.51 -6.95 -22.96
N THR A 73 16.97 -7.87 -22.11
CA THR A 73 18.28 -8.52 -22.28
C THR A 73 18.22 -9.62 -23.34
N ASP A 74 19.37 -10.06 -23.84
CA ASP A 74 19.43 -11.23 -24.74
C ASP A 74 18.78 -12.48 -24.14
N ALA A 75 18.87 -12.68 -22.82
CA ALA A 75 18.22 -13.80 -22.15
C ALA A 75 16.69 -13.66 -22.14
N ASP A 76 16.16 -12.44 -21.93
CA ASP A 76 14.72 -12.18 -22.01
C ASP A 76 14.19 -12.40 -23.43
N VAL A 77 14.94 -11.97 -24.46
CA VAL A 77 14.55 -12.14 -25.87
C VAL A 77 14.68 -13.60 -26.31
N GLN A 78 15.67 -14.35 -25.83
CA GLN A 78 15.78 -15.80 -26.04
C GLN A 78 14.60 -16.55 -25.40
N PHE A 79 14.20 -16.17 -24.18
CA PHE A 79 13.01 -16.74 -23.54
C PHE A 79 11.73 -16.43 -24.35
N LEU A 80 11.53 -15.18 -24.78
CA LEU A 80 10.40 -14.80 -25.62
C LEU A 80 10.37 -15.57 -26.96
N ALA A 81 11.54 -15.84 -27.57
CA ALA A 81 11.64 -16.67 -28.77
C ALA A 81 11.31 -18.16 -28.52
N SER A 82 11.41 -18.65 -27.28
CA SER A 82 11.05 -20.03 -26.92
C SER A 82 9.55 -20.26 -26.64
N VAL A 83 8.77 -19.18 -26.43
CA VAL A 83 7.34 -19.24 -26.09
C VAL A 83 6.41 -18.62 -27.15
N LEU A 84 6.96 -17.88 -28.11
CA LEU A 84 6.25 -17.42 -29.31
C LEU A 84 6.27 -18.50 -30.42
N PRO A 85 5.43 -18.39 -31.47
CA PRO A 85 5.42 -19.36 -32.57
C PRO A 85 6.81 -19.56 -33.20
N PRO A 86 7.23 -20.80 -33.53
CA PRO A 86 8.57 -21.08 -34.02
C PRO A 86 8.86 -20.51 -35.42
N ASP A 87 7.82 -20.10 -36.14
CA ASP A 87 7.82 -19.39 -37.42
C ASP A 87 7.80 -17.85 -37.26
N THR A 88 7.92 -17.32 -36.04
CA THR A 88 8.03 -15.88 -35.78
C THR A 88 9.27 -15.31 -36.46
N ASP A 89 9.08 -14.24 -37.23
CA ASP A 89 10.14 -13.55 -37.99
C ASP A 89 11.33 -13.16 -37.09
N PRO A 90 12.56 -13.62 -37.41
CA PRO A 90 13.79 -13.24 -36.68
C PRO A 90 13.99 -11.73 -36.51
N ALA A 91 13.49 -10.90 -37.43
CA ALA A 91 13.56 -9.45 -37.34
C ALA A 91 12.72 -8.88 -36.19
N PHE A 92 11.66 -9.56 -35.74
CA PHE A 92 10.93 -9.16 -34.53
C PHE A 92 11.80 -9.28 -33.28
N PHE A 93 12.60 -10.34 -33.15
CA PHE A 93 13.53 -10.49 -32.03
C PHE A 93 14.74 -9.55 -32.11
N GLN A 94 15.07 -9.01 -33.29
CA GLN A 94 16.00 -7.90 -33.42
C GLN A 94 15.35 -6.59 -32.97
N HIS A 95 14.09 -6.34 -33.36
CA HIS A 95 13.32 -5.19 -32.90
C HIS A 95 13.17 -5.16 -31.37
N LEU A 96 12.85 -6.29 -30.73
CA LEU A 96 12.74 -6.40 -29.26
C LEU A 96 14.02 -5.99 -28.52
N ARG A 97 15.21 -6.32 -29.04
CA ARG A 97 16.50 -5.90 -28.45
C ARG A 97 16.74 -4.39 -28.56
N ALA A 98 16.22 -3.78 -29.62
CA ALA A 98 16.34 -2.34 -29.86
C ALA A 98 15.26 -1.51 -29.14
N LEU A 99 14.29 -2.14 -28.46
CA LEU A 99 13.24 -1.41 -27.75
C LEU A 99 13.76 -0.67 -26.53
N ASP A 100 13.36 0.60 -26.44
CA ASP A 100 13.44 1.38 -25.22
C ASP A 100 12.28 2.37 -25.09
N CYS A 101 12.34 3.16 -24.01
CA CYS A 101 11.36 4.22 -23.73
C CYS A 101 11.81 5.60 -24.23
N SER A 102 12.76 5.73 -25.18
CA SER A 102 13.21 7.04 -25.70
C SER A 102 12.09 7.81 -26.40
N GLY A 103 11.10 7.13 -26.97
CA GLY A 103 9.90 7.74 -27.54
C GLY A 103 8.77 8.02 -26.54
N VAL A 104 8.96 7.75 -25.24
CA VAL A 104 7.89 7.77 -24.24
C VAL A 104 7.84 9.10 -23.48
N THR A 105 6.62 9.60 -23.32
CA THR A 105 6.27 10.77 -22.52
C THR A 105 5.32 10.32 -21.40
N VAL A 106 5.55 10.78 -20.16
CA VAL A 106 4.70 10.46 -19.00
C VAL A 106 4.28 11.75 -18.31
N ARG A 107 2.96 11.96 -18.23
CA ARG A 107 2.35 12.93 -17.30
C ARG A 107 1.77 12.17 -16.12
N ALA A 108 1.80 12.74 -14.92
CA ALA A 108 1.26 12.09 -13.73
C ALA A 108 0.86 13.07 -12.63
N LEU A 109 -0.06 12.64 -11.76
CA LEU A 109 -0.26 13.24 -10.45
C LEU A 109 1.06 13.19 -9.64
N PRO A 110 1.42 14.28 -8.94
CA PRO A 110 2.48 14.24 -7.92
C PRO A 110 2.18 13.22 -6.81
N GLU A 111 3.22 12.58 -6.27
CA GLU A 111 3.03 11.65 -5.14
C GLU A 111 2.53 12.40 -3.89
N GLY A 112 1.46 11.90 -3.29
CA GLY A 112 0.70 12.57 -2.23
C GLY A 112 -0.53 13.34 -2.70
N SER A 113 -0.75 13.53 -4.02
CA SER A 113 -2.01 14.08 -4.51
C SER A 113 -3.20 13.20 -4.15
N LEU A 114 -4.29 13.83 -3.71
CA LEU A 114 -5.62 13.21 -3.70
C LEU A 114 -6.05 12.87 -5.12
N ALA A 115 -6.42 11.61 -5.33
CA ALA A 115 -6.93 11.06 -6.57
C ALA A 115 -8.36 10.53 -6.39
N PHE A 116 -9.14 10.60 -7.47
CA PHE A 116 -10.56 10.25 -7.48
C PHE A 116 -10.90 9.38 -8.71
N PRO A 117 -12.03 8.64 -8.69
CA PRO A 117 -12.32 7.65 -9.73
C PRO A 117 -12.46 8.27 -11.12
N SER A 118 -11.99 7.56 -12.14
CA SER A 118 -11.93 8.02 -13.55
C SER A 118 -11.01 9.22 -13.84
N VAL A 119 -10.36 9.83 -12.84
CA VAL A 119 -9.30 10.83 -13.07
C VAL A 119 -7.97 10.08 -13.35
N PRO A 120 -7.21 10.44 -14.40
CA PRO A 120 -5.92 9.82 -14.66
C PRO A 120 -4.91 10.03 -13.52
N LEU A 121 -4.33 8.94 -13.01
CA LEU A 121 -3.12 8.95 -12.19
C LEU A 121 -1.90 9.23 -13.07
N LEU A 122 -1.79 8.50 -14.18
CA LEU A 122 -0.76 8.64 -15.22
C LEU A 122 -1.42 8.76 -16.60
N GLN A 123 -0.78 9.52 -17.48
CA GLN A 123 -0.92 9.48 -18.94
C GLN A 123 0.42 9.08 -19.54
N VAL A 124 0.41 8.12 -20.46
CA VAL A 124 1.61 7.56 -21.09
C VAL A 124 1.44 7.59 -22.60
N SER A 125 2.31 8.33 -23.28
CA SER A 125 2.18 8.64 -24.71
C SER A 125 3.48 8.31 -25.44
N GLY A 126 3.41 7.68 -26.61
CA GLY A 126 4.59 7.23 -27.37
C GLY A 126 4.27 6.17 -28.43
N PRO A 127 5.28 5.43 -28.94
CA PRO A 127 5.08 4.34 -29.89
C PRO A 127 4.19 3.22 -29.32
N LEU A 128 3.11 2.87 -30.03
CA LEU A 128 2.05 1.95 -29.60
C LEU A 128 2.57 0.66 -28.96
N LEU A 129 3.58 0.02 -29.58
CA LEU A 129 4.14 -1.23 -29.05
C LEU A 129 4.81 -1.01 -27.69
N VAL A 130 5.62 0.06 -27.56
CA VAL A 130 6.34 0.38 -26.32
C VAL A 130 5.36 0.71 -25.21
N VAL A 131 4.41 1.64 -25.44
CA VAL A 131 3.48 2.07 -24.38
C VAL A 131 2.44 1.02 -24.02
N GLN A 132 2.21 0.01 -24.87
CA GLN A 132 1.42 -1.19 -24.51
C GLN A 132 2.21 -2.10 -23.55
N LEU A 133 3.50 -2.36 -23.80
CA LEU A 133 4.33 -3.20 -22.91
C LEU A 133 4.49 -2.63 -21.49
N LEU A 134 4.24 -1.33 -21.29
CA LEU A 134 4.26 -0.68 -19.98
C LEU A 134 2.99 -0.93 -19.14
N GLU A 135 1.91 -1.52 -19.69
CA GLU A 135 0.63 -1.73 -18.98
C GLU A 135 0.79 -2.49 -17.65
N THR A 136 1.30 -3.73 -17.71
CA THR A 136 1.37 -4.61 -16.52
C THR A 136 2.32 -4.08 -15.43
N PRO A 137 3.54 -3.61 -15.74
CA PRO A 137 4.43 -3.02 -14.74
C PRO A 137 3.88 -1.75 -14.09
N LEU A 138 3.32 -0.80 -14.85
CA LEU A 138 2.79 0.45 -14.29
C LEU A 138 1.54 0.20 -13.44
N LEU A 139 0.67 -0.74 -13.83
CA LEU A 139 -0.47 -1.17 -13.01
C LEU A 139 -0.02 -1.79 -11.67
N CYS A 140 1.05 -2.58 -11.67
CA CYS A 140 1.61 -3.15 -10.45
C CYS A 140 2.16 -2.07 -9.52
N LEU A 141 3.08 -1.23 -10.03
CA LEU A 141 3.80 -0.21 -9.25
C LEU A 141 2.84 0.84 -8.66
N VAL A 142 2.01 1.47 -9.51
CA VAL A 142 1.06 2.51 -9.07
C VAL A 142 -0.05 1.91 -8.21
N GLY A 143 -0.56 0.73 -8.60
CA GLY A 143 -1.70 0.08 -7.95
C GLY A 143 -1.41 -0.36 -6.52
N TYR A 144 -0.22 -0.91 -6.23
CA TYR A 144 0.15 -1.29 -4.86
C TYR A 144 0.58 -0.08 -4.02
N ALA A 145 1.43 0.81 -4.56
CA ALA A 145 1.90 2.00 -3.84
C ALA A 145 0.74 2.91 -3.40
N SER A 146 -0.18 3.22 -4.32
CA SER A 146 -1.35 4.07 -4.04
C SER A 146 -2.34 3.40 -3.07
N LEU A 147 -2.46 2.06 -3.10
CA LEU A 147 -3.27 1.31 -2.12
C LEU A 147 -2.70 1.43 -0.71
N ILE A 148 -1.39 1.19 -0.55
CA ILE A 148 -0.71 1.26 0.76
C ILE A 148 -0.76 2.69 1.32
N ALA A 149 -0.46 3.71 0.50
CA ALA A 149 -0.54 5.11 0.91
C ALA A 149 -1.96 5.47 1.40
N THR A 150 -2.99 5.02 0.69
CA THR A 150 -4.39 5.26 1.09
C THR A 150 -4.76 4.51 2.37
N ASN A 151 -4.31 3.26 2.54
CA ASN A 151 -4.55 2.49 3.76
C ASN A 151 -3.87 3.15 4.98
N ALA A 152 -2.60 3.54 4.85
CA ALA A 152 -1.87 4.25 5.90
C ALA A 152 -2.50 5.61 6.25
N ALA A 153 -3.04 6.33 5.27
CA ALA A 153 -3.81 7.55 5.52
C ALA A 153 -5.12 7.29 6.28
N ARG A 154 -5.85 6.21 5.98
CA ARG A 154 -7.02 5.79 6.78
C ARG A 154 -6.64 5.47 8.22
N LEU A 155 -5.58 4.69 8.42
CA LEU A 155 -5.09 4.34 9.76
C LEU A 155 -4.63 5.60 10.53
N ARG A 156 -3.96 6.57 9.88
CA ARG A 156 -3.64 7.87 10.48
C ARG A 156 -4.90 8.68 10.85
N LEU A 157 -5.98 8.64 10.06
CA LEU A 157 -7.24 9.29 10.41
C LEU A 157 -7.93 8.65 11.64
N ILE A 158 -7.76 7.34 11.86
CA ILE A 158 -8.24 6.64 13.07
C ILE A 158 -7.36 7.00 14.29
N ALA A 159 -6.04 6.95 14.13
CA ALA A 159 -5.08 7.15 15.22
C ALA A 159 -4.95 8.62 15.68
N GLY A 160 -5.39 9.57 14.85
CA GLY A 160 -5.15 10.99 15.04
C GLY A 160 -3.67 11.38 14.89
N PRO A 161 -3.32 12.63 15.20
CA PRO A 161 -1.94 13.13 15.08
C PRO A 161 -1.05 12.77 16.28
N GLU A 162 -1.63 12.40 17.42
CA GLU A 162 -0.91 12.24 18.70
C GLU A 162 -0.22 10.88 18.87
N LYS A 163 -0.84 9.79 18.39
CA LYS A 163 -0.29 8.43 18.51
C LYS A 163 0.78 8.21 17.44
N ARG A 164 1.96 7.69 17.83
CA ARG A 164 3.05 7.40 16.89
C ARG A 164 2.78 6.08 16.16
N LEU A 165 2.74 6.08 14.84
CA LEU A 165 2.45 4.88 14.03
C LEU A 165 3.73 4.30 13.41
N LEU A 166 3.99 3.02 13.64
CA LEU A 166 5.14 2.29 13.11
C LEU A 166 4.70 1.13 12.21
N GLU A 167 5.36 0.97 11.07
CA GLU A 167 5.11 -0.13 10.13
C GLU A 167 6.01 -1.33 10.46
N LEU A 168 5.41 -2.40 10.97
CA LEU A 168 6.07 -3.62 11.46
C LEU A 168 5.71 -4.86 10.61
N GLY A 169 5.17 -4.65 9.42
CA GLY A 169 4.55 -5.65 8.56
C GLY A 169 5.47 -6.33 7.57
N LEU A 170 6.72 -5.87 7.38
CA LEU A 170 7.72 -6.45 6.46
C LEU A 170 7.68 -7.99 6.35
N ARG A 171 7.58 -8.72 7.46
CA ARG A 171 7.51 -10.20 7.52
C ARG A 171 6.23 -10.84 6.93
N ARG A 172 5.28 -10.02 6.48
CA ARG A 172 3.99 -10.38 5.84
C ARG A 172 3.77 -9.62 4.51
N ALA A 173 4.69 -8.75 4.10
CA ALA A 173 4.57 -8.01 2.85
C ALA A 173 4.64 -8.95 1.63
N GLN A 174 4.04 -8.55 0.52
CA GLN A 174 3.78 -9.44 -0.62
C GLN A 174 4.93 -9.38 -1.65
N GLY A 175 5.76 -10.42 -1.67
CA GLY A 175 6.91 -10.52 -2.59
C GLY A 175 8.15 -9.74 -2.11
N PRO A 176 9.31 -9.90 -2.79
CA PRO A 176 10.59 -9.33 -2.35
C PRO A 176 10.54 -7.81 -2.17
N ASP A 177 10.05 -7.10 -3.18
CA ASP A 177 10.01 -5.62 -3.20
C ASP A 177 8.78 -5.05 -2.47
N GLY A 178 7.81 -5.91 -2.16
CA GLY A 178 6.59 -5.54 -1.43
C GLY A 178 6.91 -4.95 -0.06
N GLY A 179 7.95 -5.44 0.62
CA GLY A 179 8.44 -4.89 1.88
C GLY A 179 8.90 -3.43 1.76
N LEU A 180 9.87 -3.16 0.86
CA LEU A 180 10.38 -1.81 0.59
C LEU A 180 9.27 -0.85 0.16
N THR A 181 8.40 -1.31 -0.73
CA THR A 181 7.27 -0.55 -1.26
C THR A 181 6.28 -0.20 -0.16
N ALA A 182 5.89 -1.18 0.67
CA ALA A 182 4.92 -0.95 1.74
C ALA A 182 5.46 0.07 2.76
N SER A 183 6.67 -0.12 3.29
CA SER A 183 7.29 0.79 4.25
C SER A 183 7.39 2.23 3.74
N THR A 184 7.79 2.39 2.47
CA THR A 184 7.93 3.70 1.80
C THR A 184 6.59 4.43 1.73
N TYR A 185 5.54 3.76 1.23
CA TYR A 185 4.27 4.41 0.98
C TYR A 185 3.35 4.46 2.22
N SER A 186 3.58 3.63 3.23
CA SER A 186 2.99 3.81 4.57
C SER A 186 3.48 5.09 5.24
N TYR A 187 4.78 5.38 5.14
CA TYR A 187 5.35 6.64 5.65
C TYR A 187 4.76 7.87 4.95
N LEU A 188 4.65 7.84 3.61
CA LEU A 188 3.98 8.88 2.82
C LEU A 188 2.51 9.08 3.23
N GLY A 189 1.76 7.98 3.41
CA GLY A 189 0.34 8.03 3.82
C GLY A 189 0.12 8.62 5.22
N GLY A 190 1.09 8.48 6.12
CA GLY A 190 1.07 9.18 7.42
C GLY A 190 1.80 8.48 8.58
N PHE A 191 2.36 7.28 8.40
CA PHE A 191 3.13 6.61 9.44
C PHE A 191 4.44 7.36 9.74
N ASP A 192 4.97 7.20 10.95
CA ASP A 192 6.13 7.98 11.45
C ASP A 192 7.46 7.26 11.29
N GLY A 193 7.43 5.95 11.02
CA GLY A 193 8.61 5.13 10.78
C GLY A 193 8.26 3.68 10.45
N SER A 194 9.29 2.87 10.21
CA SER A 194 9.18 1.44 9.85
C SER A 194 10.29 0.61 10.49
N SER A 195 10.03 -0.69 10.66
CA SER A 195 11.05 -1.70 10.99
C SER A 195 11.99 -2.03 9.82
N ASN A 196 11.71 -1.56 8.61
CA ASN A 196 12.38 -1.96 7.39
C ASN A 196 13.68 -1.18 7.14
N MET A 197 14.81 -1.81 7.48
CA MET A 197 16.17 -1.29 7.25
C MET A 197 16.40 -0.81 5.80
N LEU A 198 15.84 -1.50 4.80
CA LEU A 198 16.04 -1.18 3.39
C LEU A 198 15.29 0.10 2.98
N ALA A 199 14.12 0.36 3.57
CA ALA A 199 13.39 1.62 3.37
C ALA A 199 14.09 2.80 4.06
N GLY A 200 14.74 2.56 5.20
CA GLY A 200 15.64 3.54 5.81
C GLY A 200 16.84 3.84 4.92
N GLN A 201 17.58 2.81 4.52
CA GLN A 201 18.81 2.94 3.72
C GLN A 201 18.58 3.63 2.37
N LEU A 202 17.52 3.28 1.64
CA LEU A 202 17.30 3.74 0.26
C LEU A 202 16.41 4.99 0.16
N ARG A 203 15.46 5.16 1.09
CA ARG A 203 14.39 6.17 0.97
C ARG A 203 14.32 7.14 2.16
N GLY A 204 15.20 7.00 3.16
CA GLY A 204 15.24 7.88 4.33
C GLY A 204 14.04 7.72 5.27
N VAL A 205 13.31 6.60 5.21
CA VAL A 205 12.21 6.33 6.16
C VAL A 205 12.80 6.18 7.57
N PRO A 206 12.31 6.89 8.59
CA PRO A 206 12.80 6.73 9.96
C PRO A 206 12.67 5.28 10.43
N VAL A 207 13.80 4.65 10.77
CA VAL A 207 13.81 3.26 11.22
C VAL A 207 13.52 3.20 12.72
N ALA A 208 12.56 2.36 13.11
CA ALA A 208 12.23 2.09 14.50
C ALA A 208 11.82 0.64 14.71
N GLY A 209 12.28 0.05 15.81
CA GLY A 209 12.00 -1.31 16.22
C GLY A 209 12.28 -1.50 17.70
N THR A 210 11.87 -2.65 18.22
CA THR A 210 12.07 -3.05 19.63
C THR A 210 12.52 -4.53 19.66
N LEU A 211 12.67 -5.12 20.84
CA LEU A 211 13.05 -6.53 21.03
C LEU A 211 12.12 -7.54 20.32
N ALA A 212 12.60 -8.76 20.10
CA ALA A 212 11.79 -9.90 19.67
C ALA A 212 11.70 -10.95 20.78
N HIS A 213 10.55 -11.63 20.93
CA HIS A 213 10.40 -12.69 21.94
C HIS A 213 11.47 -13.78 21.78
N SER A 214 11.89 -14.11 20.56
CA SER A 214 12.95 -15.07 20.27
C SER A 214 14.33 -14.70 20.85
N PHE A 215 14.59 -13.41 21.10
CA PHE A 215 15.78 -12.98 21.83
C PHE A 215 15.62 -13.19 23.33
N ILE A 216 14.42 -12.99 23.89
CA ILE A 216 14.16 -13.21 25.32
C ILE A 216 14.15 -14.70 25.64
N THR A 217 13.48 -15.51 24.84
CA THR A 217 13.38 -16.96 25.03
C THR A 217 14.67 -17.73 24.70
N SER A 218 15.74 -17.05 24.25
CA SER A 218 17.05 -17.70 24.05
C SER A 218 17.92 -17.73 25.33
N PHE A 219 17.49 -17.07 26.40
CA PHE A 219 18.19 -17.06 27.69
C PHE A 219 17.53 -18.00 28.70
N SER A 220 18.33 -18.84 29.34
CA SER A 220 17.92 -19.74 30.44
C SER A 220 17.93 -19.06 31.81
N GLY A 221 18.66 -17.94 31.96
CA GLY A 221 18.97 -17.32 33.24
C GLY A 221 20.21 -17.89 33.91
N THR A 222 21.09 -18.57 33.15
CA THR A 222 22.42 -18.99 33.60
C THR A 222 23.55 -18.32 32.78
N GLU A 223 23.20 -17.50 31.80
CA GLU A 223 24.14 -16.80 30.93
C GLU A 223 24.89 -15.69 31.69
N VAL A 224 26.23 -15.78 31.70
CA VAL A 224 27.11 -14.71 32.19
C VAL A 224 27.62 -13.93 30.96
N PRO A 225 27.38 -12.62 30.86
CA PRO A 225 27.98 -11.79 29.80
C PRO A 225 29.51 -11.87 29.84
N PRO A 226 30.22 -12.03 28.71
CA PRO A 226 31.69 -12.07 28.69
C PRO A 226 32.36 -10.80 29.26
N ASP A 227 31.63 -9.68 29.23
CA ASP A 227 31.94 -8.45 29.94
C ASP A 227 30.60 -7.88 30.49
N PRO A 228 30.30 -8.04 31.79
CA PRO A 228 29.07 -7.54 32.41
C PRO A 228 29.17 -6.06 32.82
N MET A 229 30.30 -5.39 32.53
CA MET A 229 30.66 -4.12 33.14
C MET A 229 30.13 -2.93 32.34
N LEU A 230 29.16 -2.16 32.86
CA LEU A 230 28.68 -0.94 32.21
C LEU A 230 29.44 0.30 32.71
N ALA A 231 29.87 1.17 31.79
CA ALA A 231 30.50 2.46 32.11
C ALA A 231 29.42 3.53 32.39
N PRO A 232 29.60 4.45 33.35
CA PRO A 232 28.65 5.54 33.59
C PRO A 232 28.43 6.44 32.36
N ALA A 233 27.21 6.95 32.21
CA ALA A 233 26.79 7.74 31.04
C ALA A 233 27.55 9.06 30.84
N ALA A 234 28.19 9.58 31.90
CA ALA A 234 29.07 10.74 31.87
C ALA A 234 30.51 10.44 31.42
N GLY A 235 30.88 9.16 31.22
CA GLY A 235 32.24 8.74 30.84
C GLY A 235 33.29 8.87 31.95
N GLN A 236 32.87 9.19 33.19
CA GLN A 236 33.74 9.36 34.35
C GLN A 236 33.33 8.36 35.44
N GLY A 237 34.32 7.78 36.13
CA GLY A 237 34.13 6.77 37.18
C GLY A 237 34.43 5.34 36.72
N PRO A 238 34.43 4.37 37.66
CA PRO A 238 34.63 2.95 37.35
C PRO A 238 33.42 2.40 36.58
N ARG A 239 33.65 1.35 35.77
CA ARG A 239 32.56 0.50 35.27
C ARG A 239 31.99 -0.32 36.45
N VAL A 240 30.69 -0.63 36.43
CA VAL A 240 30.03 -1.49 37.43
C VAL A 240 29.49 -2.76 36.76
N ASP A 241 29.41 -3.87 37.50
CA ASP A 241 28.70 -5.07 37.05
C ASP A 241 27.20 -4.78 37.01
N LEU A 242 26.62 -4.68 35.80
CA LEU A 242 25.21 -4.34 35.65
C LEU A 242 24.30 -5.46 36.16
N ALA A 243 24.69 -6.73 36.05
CA ALA A 243 23.88 -7.85 36.52
C ALA A 243 23.76 -7.82 38.06
N ALA A 244 24.85 -7.55 38.77
CA ALA A 244 24.86 -7.42 40.22
C ALA A 244 24.01 -6.23 40.71
N CYS A 245 24.10 -5.07 40.04
CA CYS A 245 23.22 -3.93 40.31
C CYS A 245 21.73 -4.29 40.08
N VAL A 246 21.43 -5.05 39.02
CA VAL A 246 20.05 -5.41 38.65
C VAL A 246 19.41 -6.40 39.62
N GLU A 247 20.12 -7.41 40.15
CA GLU A 247 19.56 -8.25 41.23
C GLU A 247 19.28 -7.42 42.50
N THR A 248 20.17 -6.48 42.84
CA THR A 248 19.98 -5.56 43.99
C THR A 248 18.74 -4.67 43.82
N TRP A 249 18.46 -4.22 42.59
CA TRP A 249 17.23 -3.47 42.29
C TRP A 249 15.99 -4.34 42.21
N LEU A 250 16.11 -5.60 41.79
CA LEU A 250 14.99 -6.54 41.74
C LEU A 250 14.40 -6.79 43.13
N GLU A 251 15.24 -6.93 44.17
CA GLU A 251 14.77 -7.06 45.56
C GLU A 251 13.90 -5.85 45.98
N ARG A 252 14.36 -4.63 45.67
CA ARG A 252 13.65 -3.37 45.96
C ARG A 252 12.31 -3.28 45.20
N VAL A 253 12.33 -3.63 43.90
CA VAL A 253 11.15 -3.59 43.02
C VAL A 253 10.12 -4.63 43.45
N CYS A 254 10.53 -5.89 43.69
CA CYS A 254 9.64 -6.94 44.17
C CYS A 254 9.04 -6.60 45.54
N GLY A 255 9.83 -6.01 46.45
CA GLY A 255 9.34 -5.52 47.74
C GLY A 255 8.25 -4.44 47.63
N HIS A 256 8.38 -3.51 46.67
CA HIS A 256 7.35 -2.49 46.38
C HIS A 256 6.11 -3.06 45.69
N LEU A 257 6.29 -4.02 44.78
CA LEU A 257 5.19 -4.65 44.02
C LEU A 257 4.49 -5.79 44.76
N GLY A 258 4.95 -6.18 45.95
CA GLY A 258 4.38 -7.28 46.74
C GLY A 258 4.66 -8.67 46.15
N LEU A 259 5.76 -8.83 45.43
CA LEU A 259 6.16 -10.07 44.74
C LEU A 259 7.33 -10.77 45.45
N GLY A 260 7.41 -12.10 45.29
CA GLY A 260 8.63 -12.84 45.61
C GLY A 260 9.72 -12.59 44.57
N VAL A 261 10.97 -12.38 45.02
CA VAL A 261 12.15 -12.14 44.14
C VAL A 261 12.44 -13.33 43.21
N GLN A 262 11.92 -14.52 43.55
CA GLN A 262 11.96 -15.73 42.73
C GLN A 262 10.92 -15.80 41.59
N GLU A 263 9.94 -14.88 41.54
CA GLU A 263 8.88 -14.90 40.52
C GLU A 263 9.34 -14.35 39.15
N PRO A 264 10.09 -13.24 39.06
CA PRO A 264 10.51 -12.70 37.77
C PRO A 264 11.54 -13.58 37.06
N HIS A 265 11.22 -13.96 35.83
CA HIS A 265 11.94 -14.99 35.08
C HIS A 265 13.39 -14.61 34.84
N ARG A 266 14.32 -15.46 35.31
CA ARG A 266 15.77 -15.18 35.27
C ARG A 266 16.31 -15.02 33.86
N GLY A 267 15.83 -15.83 32.90
CA GLY A 267 16.19 -15.69 31.49
C GLY A 267 15.72 -14.37 30.88
N GLU A 268 14.55 -13.87 31.28
CA GLU A 268 14.04 -12.58 30.78
C GLU A 268 14.87 -11.41 31.32
N ARG A 269 15.28 -11.49 32.59
CA ARG A 269 16.22 -10.55 33.20
C ARG A 269 17.59 -10.59 32.53
N ALA A 270 18.15 -11.77 32.28
CA ALA A 270 19.42 -11.93 31.57
C ALA A 270 19.35 -11.32 30.15
N ALA A 271 18.24 -11.52 29.43
CA ALA A 271 18.01 -10.89 28.12
C ALA A 271 17.96 -9.36 28.22
N PHE A 272 17.24 -8.81 29.20
CA PHE A 272 17.19 -7.35 29.42
C PHE A 272 18.55 -6.76 29.82
N VAL A 273 19.33 -7.43 30.68
CA VAL A 273 20.70 -7.02 31.02
C VAL A 273 21.60 -7.05 29.78
N ALA A 274 21.55 -8.11 28.98
CA ALA A 274 22.32 -8.21 27.73
C ALA A 274 21.94 -7.09 26.73
N TYR A 275 20.65 -6.74 26.63
CA TYR A 275 20.20 -5.64 25.79
C TYR A 275 20.59 -4.26 26.35
N ALA A 276 20.56 -4.08 27.67
CA ALA A 276 21.00 -2.86 28.34
C ALA A 276 22.52 -2.63 28.24
N LEU A 277 23.34 -3.68 28.29
CA LEU A 277 24.79 -3.59 28.05
C LEU A 277 25.11 -3.13 26.62
N ALA A 278 24.35 -3.61 25.62
CA ALA A 278 24.54 -3.22 24.22
C ALA A 278 23.93 -1.84 23.88
N PHE A 279 22.81 -1.49 24.51
CA PHE A 279 22.01 -0.30 24.17
C PHE A 279 21.62 0.53 25.41
N PRO A 280 22.56 0.98 26.26
CA PRO A 280 22.23 1.61 27.54
C PRO A 280 21.47 2.94 27.38
N ARG A 281 21.71 3.69 26.29
CA ARG A 281 20.97 4.92 25.93
C ARG A 281 19.66 4.67 25.17
N ALA A 282 19.30 3.41 24.92
CA ALA A 282 18.16 3.00 24.10
C ALA A 282 17.46 1.74 24.62
N PHE A 283 17.60 1.45 25.93
CA PHE A 283 17.07 0.24 26.56
C PHE A 283 15.53 0.21 26.55
N GLN A 284 14.96 -0.94 26.16
CA GLN A 284 13.53 -1.16 26.07
C GLN A 284 13.16 -2.55 26.59
N GLY A 285 12.04 -2.65 27.33
CA GLY A 285 11.48 -3.92 27.77
C GLY A 285 10.39 -4.45 26.83
N LEU A 286 10.36 -5.76 26.58
CA LEU A 286 9.23 -6.45 25.93
C LEU A 286 8.60 -7.35 26.99
N LEU A 287 7.46 -6.91 27.55
CA LEU A 287 7.04 -7.30 28.90
C LEU A 287 6.23 -8.60 28.96
N ASP A 288 5.71 -9.07 27.83
CA ASP A 288 4.69 -10.12 27.75
C ASP A 288 5.22 -11.47 27.27
N THR A 289 6.52 -11.75 27.42
CA THR A 289 7.09 -13.05 27.04
C THR A 289 6.71 -14.17 28.01
N TYR A 290 6.53 -13.86 29.30
CA TYR A 290 6.10 -14.82 30.33
C TYR A 290 4.89 -14.32 31.13
N SER A 291 5.00 -13.13 31.74
CA SER A 291 3.91 -12.46 32.45
C SER A 291 4.26 -11.00 32.65
N VAL A 292 3.41 -10.08 32.19
CA VAL A 292 3.65 -8.63 32.34
C VAL A 292 3.83 -8.26 33.80
N GLN A 293 2.84 -8.53 34.66
CA GLN A 293 2.84 -8.07 36.05
C GLN A 293 3.85 -8.82 36.94
N ARG A 294 4.07 -10.12 36.72
CA ARG A 294 4.90 -10.97 37.61
C ARG A 294 6.33 -11.20 37.13
N SER A 295 6.67 -10.79 35.90
CA SER A 295 7.99 -11.04 35.31
C SER A 295 8.51 -9.84 34.51
N GLY A 296 7.87 -9.50 33.40
CA GLY A 296 8.40 -8.52 32.45
C GLY A 296 8.53 -7.13 33.05
N LEU A 297 7.51 -6.66 33.77
CA LEU A 297 7.52 -5.34 34.40
C LEU A 297 8.50 -5.28 35.60
N PRO A 298 8.54 -6.23 36.55
CA PRO A 298 9.60 -6.30 37.57
C PRO A 298 11.02 -6.35 36.99
N ASN A 299 11.27 -7.22 36.00
CA ASN A 299 12.58 -7.35 35.36
C ASN A 299 12.97 -6.06 34.62
N PHE A 300 12.03 -5.43 33.90
CA PHE A 300 12.26 -4.16 33.21
C PHE A 300 12.62 -3.04 34.19
N LEU A 301 11.86 -2.91 35.28
CA LEU A 301 12.08 -1.88 36.30
C LEU A 301 13.43 -2.05 37.01
N ALA A 302 13.83 -3.28 37.34
CA ALA A 302 15.13 -3.55 37.94
C ALA A 302 16.30 -3.09 37.03
N VAL A 303 16.19 -3.32 35.73
CA VAL A 303 17.19 -2.86 34.73
C VAL A 303 17.11 -1.35 34.50
N ALA A 304 15.91 -0.77 34.45
CA ALA A 304 15.72 0.68 34.28
C ALA A 304 16.28 1.49 35.46
N LEU A 305 16.14 1.00 36.70
CA LEU A 305 16.65 1.66 37.90
C LEU A 305 18.18 1.49 38.06
N ALA A 306 18.72 0.32 37.71
CA ALA A 306 20.18 0.11 37.66
C ALA A 306 20.86 0.96 36.57
N LEU A 307 20.16 1.26 35.47
CA LEU A 307 20.62 2.20 34.44
C LEU A 307 20.59 3.66 34.94
N GLU A 308 19.59 4.06 35.72
CA GLU A 308 19.49 5.41 36.28
C GLU A 308 20.64 5.73 37.26
N GLU A 309 21.05 4.78 38.10
CA GLU A 309 22.24 4.93 38.97
C GLU A 309 23.54 5.20 38.18
N LEU A 310 23.54 4.87 36.88
CA LEU A 310 24.64 5.14 35.94
C LEU A 310 24.39 6.35 35.02
N GLY A 311 23.26 7.05 35.17
CA GLY A 311 22.87 8.21 34.36
C GLY A 311 22.29 7.87 32.98
N TYR A 312 21.76 6.64 32.81
CA TYR A 312 21.06 6.19 31.61
C TYR A 312 19.56 6.07 31.88
N GLN A 313 18.73 6.38 30.87
CA GLN A 313 17.28 6.29 30.98
C GLN A 313 16.72 5.26 29.99
N ALA A 314 15.74 4.49 30.45
CA ALA A 314 15.00 3.54 29.61
C ALA A 314 14.04 4.28 28.68
N VAL A 315 13.88 3.81 27.44
CA VAL A 315 13.28 4.62 26.36
C VAL A 315 11.91 4.15 25.89
N GLY A 316 11.43 3.01 26.40
CA GLY A 316 10.11 2.48 26.10
C GLY A 316 9.89 1.06 26.62
N VAL A 317 8.63 0.62 26.58
CA VAL A 317 8.24 -0.78 26.76
C VAL A 317 7.29 -1.22 25.64
N ARG A 318 7.26 -2.51 25.29
CA ARG A 318 6.28 -3.09 24.36
C ARG A 318 5.43 -4.19 25.01
N LEU A 319 4.16 -4.22 24.61
CA LEU A 319 3.19 -5.30 24.80
C LEU A 319 2.76 -5.84 23.41
N ASP A 320 2.67 -7.16 23.25
CA ASP A 320 2.28 -7.84 21.99
C ASP A 320 1.09 -8.82 22.19
N SER A 321 0.53 -8.93 23.40
CA SER A 321 -0.53 -9.88 23.72
C SER A 321 -1.30 -9.54 25.01
N GLY A 322 -2.59 -9.86 25.04
CA GLY A 322 -3.53 -9.55 26.13
C GLY A 322 -4.52 -8.43 25.75
N ASP A 323 -5.22 -7.86 26.74
CA ASP A 323 -5.91 -6.59 26.53
C ASP A 323 -4.89 -5.44 26.62
N LEU A 324 -4.36 -5.06 25.45
CA LEU A 324 -3.32 -4.05 25.29
C LEU A 324 -3.69 -2.68 25.89
N LEU A 325 -4.98 -2.33 25.92
CA LEU A 325 -5.45 -1.07 26.50
C LEU A 325 -5.43 -1.14 28.03
N GLN A 326 -5.98 -2.22 28.62
CA GLN A 326 -5.96 -2.44 30.06
C GLN A 326 -4.51 -2.56 30.58
N GLN A 327 -3.69 -3.38 29.92
CA GLN A 327 -2.30 -3.59 30.28
C GLN A 327 -1.48 -2.28 30.21
N ALA A 328 -1.74 -1.40 29.24
CA ALA A 328 -1.10 -0.08 29.17
C ALA A 328 -1.49 0.82 30.35
N GLN A 329 -2.77 0.79 30.77
CA GLN A 329 -3.25 1.55 31.93
C GLN A 329 -2.64 1.01 33.25
N GLU A 330 -2.62 -0.31 33.44
CA GLU A 330 -1.99 -0.94 34.61
C GLU A 330 -0.48 -0.66 34.65
N THR A 331 0.21 -0.81 33.51
CA THR A 331 1.66 -0.58 33.38
C THR A 331 2.02 0.88 33.72
N ARG A 332 1.24 1.86 33.23
CA ARG A 332 1.40 3.27 33.63
C ARG A 332 1.12 3.48 35.12
N GLY A 333 0.11 2.80 35.68
CA GLY A 333 -0.19 2.85 37.11
C GLY A 333 1.01 2.44 37.96
N VAL A 334 1.67 1.33 37.59
CA VAL A 334 2.90 0.87 38.24
C VAL A 334 4.06 1.86 38.01
N PHE A 335 4.25 2.38 36.80
CA PHE A 335 5.28 3.40 36.54
C PHE A 335 5.13 4.63 37.43
N ARG A 336 3.90 5.09 37.72
CA ARG A 336 3.62 6.19 38.64
C ARG A 336 4.02 5.87 40.09
N THR A 337 3.61 4.72 40.63
CA THR A 337 3.95 4.39 42.03
C THR A 337 5.44 4.11 42.23
N VAL A 338 6.11 3.54 41.24
CA VAL A 338 7.56 3.28 41.25
C VAL A 338 8.35 4.58 41.06
N ALA A 339 7.88 5.51 40.23
CA ALA A 339 8.50 6.82 40.04
C ALA A 339 8.48 7.68 41.30
N ASP A 340 7.37 7.70 42.05
CA ASP A 340 7.26 8.38 43.34
C ASP A 340 8.16 7.71 44.40
N GLN A 341 8.00 6.39 44.59
CA GLN A 341 8.73 5.60 45.59
C GLN A 341 10.26 5.72 45.46
N PHE A 342 10.80 5.65 44.24
CA PHE A 342 12.24 5.69 43.98
C PHE A 342 12.73 7.05 43.43
N ARG A 343 11.84 8.04 43.31
CA ARG A 343 12.12 9.42 42.87
C ARG A 343 12.72 9.52 41.46
N VAL A 344 12.19 8.73 40.52
CA VAL A 344 12.62 8.67 39.10
C VAL A 344 11.54 9.22 38.15
N PRO A 345 11.28 10.54 38.12
CA PRO A 345 10.08 11.13 37.51
C PRO A 345 9.97 10.93 35.98
N TRP A 346 11.07 10.62 35.28
CA TRP A 346 11.01 10.32 33.86
C TRP A 346 10.26 9.02 33.56
N LEU A 347 10.25 8.06 34.50
CA LEU A 347 9.60 6.76 34.36
C LEU A 347 8.09 6.89 34.14
N GLU A 348 7.43 7.88 34.74
CA GLU A 348 6.00 8.15 34.51
C GLU A 348 5.69 8.42 33.03
N SER A 349 6.61 9.09 32.34
CA SER A 349 6.46 9.55 30.97
C SER A 349 6.89 8.54 29.90
N ILE A 350 7.42 7.38 30.31
CA ILE A 350 8.07 6.44 29.38
C ILE A 350 7.10 5.92 28.29
N PRO A 351 7.49 5.88 27.00
CA PRO A 351 6.61 5.40 25.94
C PRO A 351 6.15 3.95 26.11
N ILE A 352 4.83 3.73 26.16
CA ILE A 352 4.22 2.40 26.02
C ILE A 352 3.91 2.16 24.55
N ALA A 353 4.54 1.14 23.98
CA ALA A 353 4.30 0.64 22.63
C ALA A 353 3.42 -0.61 22.66
N VAL A 354 2.56 -0.76 21.66
CA VAL A 354 1.72 -1.96 21.48
C VAL A 354 1.78 -2.46 20.04
N SER A 355 1.68 -3.77 19.84
CA SER A 355 1.58 -4.40 18.52
C SER A 355 0.70 -5.66 18.56
N ASN A 356 0.82 -6.55 17.56
CA ASN A 356 -0.01 -7.73 17.29
C ASN A 356 -1.42 -7.45 16.72
N ASN A 357 -1.64 -7.91 15.47
CA ASN A 357 -2.93 -7.99 14.76
C ASN A 357 -3.85 -6.75 14.75
N ILE A 358 -3.33 -5.57 15.12
CA ILE A 358 -4.06 -4.30 15.17
C ILE A 358 -4.65 -3.95 13.80
N ASP A 359 -5.98 -3.87 13.72
CA ASP A 359 -6.76 -3.48 12.55
C ASP A 359 -7.41 -2.10 12.73
N GLU A 360 -8.36 -1.72 11.88
CA GLU A 360 -9.07 -0.43 12.00
C GLU A 360 -9.90 -0.31 13.29
N GLN A 361 -10.38 -1.42 13.87
CA GLN A 361 -11.21 -1.43 15.07
C GLN A 361 -10.35 -1.35 16.34
N GLU A 362 -9.33 -2.20 16.47
CA GLU A 362 -8.45 -2.15 17.64
C GLU A 362 -7.57 -0.89 17.64
N LEU A 363 -7.20 -0.36 16.46
CA LEU A 363 -6.55 0.94 16.37
C LEU A 363 -7.42 2.07 16.95
N ALA A 364 -8.74 2.04 16.71
CA ALA A 364 -9.66 3.02 17.29
C ALA A 364 -9.73 2.87 18.83
N ARG A 365 -9.81 1.63 19.34
CA ARG A 365 -9.83 1.35 20.79
C ARG A 365 -8.54 1.80 21.48
N LEU A 366 -7.38 1.55 20.87
CA LEU A 366 -6.07 1.95 21.39
C LEU A 366 -5.78 3.45 21.24
N SER A 367 -6.47 4.14 20.32
CA SER A 367 -6.28 5.58 20.08
C SER A 367 -7.27 6.47 20.83
N GLN A 368 -8.24 5.89 21.54
CA GLN A 368 -9.26 6.66 22.26
C GLN A 368 -8.68 7.58 23.35
N LYS A 369 -9.40 8.65 23.68
CA LYS A 369 -9.02 9.59 24.74
C LYS A 369 -8.90 8.86 26.08
N GLY A 370 -7.77 9.03 26.77
CA GLY A 370 -7.45 8.30 28.01
C GLY A 370 -6.73 6.96 27.80
N SER A 371 -6.39 6.59 26.56
CA SER A 371 -5.45 5.50 26.29
C SER A 371 -4.01 5.93 26.60
N GLU A 372 -3.37 5.20 27.51
CA GLU A 372 -1.98 5.39 27.96
C GLU A 372 -0.92 4.91 26.94
N VAL A 373 -1.36 4.28 25.83
CA VAL A 373 -0.52 3.85 24.71
C VAL A 373 0.04 5.07 23.97
N ASN A 374 1.34 5.08 23.66
CA ASN A 374 2.02 6.16 22.95
C ASN A 374 2.42 5.78 21.52
N VAL A 375 2.78 4.52 21.28
CA VAL A 375 3.27 4.01 19.99
C VAL A 375 2.47 2.79 19.59
N ILE A 376 2.05 2.71 18.32
CA ILE A 376 1.24 1.61 17.79
C ILE A 376 1.94 1.01 16.58
N GLY A 377 2.36 -0.25 16.72
CA GLY A 377 3.07 -1.03 15.72
C GLY A 377 2.13 -1.89 14.89
N ILE A 378 1.88 -1.47 13.65
CA ILE A 378 0.88 -2.09 12.76
C ILE A 378 1.59 -2.94 11.70
N GLY A 379 1.15 -4.19 11.56
CA GLY A 379 1.80 -5.20 10.72
C GLY A 379 0.97 -5.61 9.50
N THR A 380 0.36 -6.80 9.56
CA THR A 380 -0.37 -7.43 8.45
C THR A 380 -1.41 -6.51 7.81
N SER A 381 -2.22 -5.84 8.63
CA SER A 381 -3.33 -4.97 8.22
C SER A 381 -2.93 -3.80 7.33
N VAL A 382 -1.73 -3.21 7.53
CA VAL A 382 -1.23 -2.13 6.67
C VAL A 382 -0.60 -2.66 5.39
N VAL A 383 0.20 -3.74 5.43
CA VAL A 383 0.98 -4.21 4.27
C VAL A 383 0.25 -5.15 3.32
N THR A 384 -0.77 -5.88 3.79
CA THR A 384 -1.56 -6.80 2.94
C THR A 384 -2.95 -6.27 2.58
N CYS A 385 -3.36 -5.13 3.14
CA CYS A 385 -4.66 -4.48 2.88
C CYS A 385 -5.86 -5.47 2.90
N PRO A 386 -6.06 -6.27 3.96
CA PRO A 386 -6.87 -7.49 3.91
C PRO A 386 -8.36 -7.29 3.53
N ARG A 387 -8.93 -6.09 3.76
CA ARG A 387 -10.27 -5.72 3.31
C ARG A 387 -10.39 -5.59 1.78
N GLN A 388 -9.31 -5.21 1.11
CA GLN A 388 -9.23 -4.98 -0.34
C GLN A 388 -7.75 -4.97 -0.78
N PRO A 389 -7.17 -6.11 -1.20
CA PRO A 389 -5.74 -6.22 -1.50
C PRO A 389 -5.32 -5.64 -2.88
N SER A 390 -6.18 -4.88 -3.57
CA SER A 390 -5.85 -4.21 -4.83
C SER A 390 -6.67 -2.93 -5.05
N LEU A 391 -6.07 -1.90 -5.66
CA LEU A 391 -6.75 -0.61 -5.88
C LEU A 391 -7.81 -0.64 -7.02
N GLY A 392 -7.81 -1.68 -7.86
CA GLY A 392 -8.70 -1.73 -9.03
C GLY A 392 -8.32 -0.71 -10.12
N CYS A 393 -7.01 -0.48 -10.31
CA CYS A 393 -6.48 0.31 -11.41
C CYS A 393 -6.72 -0.36 -12.77
N VAL A 394 -6.86 0.46 -13.80
CA VAL A 394 -6.97 0.08 -15.21
C VAL A 394 -6.12 1.02 -16.07
N TYR A 395 -5.45 0.49 -17.08
CA TYR A 395 -4.60 1.22 -18.02
C TYR A 395 -5.21 1.11 -19.41
N LYS A 396 -5.68 2.19 -20.05
CA LYS A 396 -6.50 2.06 -21.27
C LYS A 396 -6.14 3.07 -22.35
N LEU A 397 -6.09 2.57 -23.59
CA LEU A 397 -5.87 3.37 -24.80
C LEU A 397 -7.00 4.39 -24.99
N VAL A 398 -6.65 5.67 -25.09
CA VAL A 398 -7.59 6.79 -25.29
C VAL A 398 -7.39 7.52 -26.61
N SER A 399 -6.23 7.40 -27.24
CA SER A 399 -5.94 7.92 -28.59
C SER A 399 -4.90 7.06 -29.32
N VAL A 400 -5.03 6.90 -30.63
CA VAL A 400 -3.98 6.30 -31.50
C VAL A 400 -4.01 6.89 -32.90
N GLY A 401 -2.86 7.23 -33.46
CA GLY A 401 -2.76 7.98 -34.73
C GLY A 401 -3.43 9.35 -34.67
N GLY A 402 -3.45 9.97 -33.47
CA GLY A 402 -4.21 11.19 -33.19
C GLY A 402 -5.74 11.02 -33.17
N GLN A 403 -6.25 9.80 -33.36
CA GLN A 403 -7.69 9.52 -33.38
C GLN A 403 -8.16 8.99 -32.01
N PRO A 404 -9.22 9.56 -31.41
CA PRO A 404 -9.72 9.12 -30.11
C PRO A 404 -10.21 7.67 -30.14
N ARG A 405 -10.10 6.99 -28.99
CA ARG A 405 -10.55 5.60 -28.79
C ARG A 405 -11.38 5.50 -27.53
N MET A 406 -12.46 4.72 -27.60
CA MET A 406 -13.42 4.53 -26.52
C MET A 406 -13.74 3.04 -26.42
N LYS A 407 -13.70 2.46 -25.21
CA LYS A 407 -14.23 1.12 -24.99
C LYS A 407 -15.72 1.22 -24.68
N LEU A 408 -16.55 0.87 -25.65
CA LEU A 408 -17.95 0.54 -25.43
C LEU A 408 -18.07 -0.84 -24.76
N THR A 409 -19.11 -1.04 -23.96
CA THR A 409 -19.29 -2.20 -23.08
C THR A 409 -20.71 -2.23 -22.54
N GLU A 410 -21.26 -3.43 -22.33
CA GLU A 410 -22.61 -3.67 -21.76
C GLU A 410 -22.73 -3.22 -20.30
N ASP A 411 -21.60 -3.08 -19.61
CA ASP A 411 -21.48 -2.48 -18.28
C ASP A 411 -21.04 -1.01 -18.39
N PRO A 412 -21.90 -0.02 -18.08
CA PRO A 412 -21.57 1.41 -18.16
C PRO A 412 -20.48 1.87 -17.18
N GLU A 413 -20.31 1.21 -16.02
CA GLU A 413 -19.20 1.53 -15.10
C GLU A 413 -17.84 1.12 -15.71
N LYS A 414 -17.83 0.15 -16.62
CA LYS A 414 -16.62 -0.30 -17.34
C LYS A 414 -16.27 0.56 -18.56
N GLN A 415 -17.13 1.49 -19.00
CA GLN A 415 -16.85 2.39 -20.13
C GLN A 415 -15.59 3.25 -19.86
N THR A 416 -14.91 3.71 -20.91
CA THR A 416 -13.73 4.60 -20.81
C THR A 416 -13.99 5.96 -21.45
N LEU A 417 -13.28 7.00 -21.00
CA LEU A 417 -13.39 8.35 -21.57
C LEU A 417 -12.39 8.53 -22.74
N PRO A 418 -12.86 8.90 -23.94
CA PRO A 418 -12.03 9.00 -25.13
C PRO A 418 -11.10 10.23 -25.12
N GLY A 419 -10.13 10.21 -26.04
CA GLY A 419 -9.26 11.35 -26.36
C GLY A 419 -8.11 11.57 -25.38
N SER A 420 -7.11 12.33 -25.82
CA SER A 420 -6.12 12.93 -24.92
C SER A 420 -6.81 14.01 -24.09
N LYS A 421 -6.51 14.08 -22.80
CA LYS A 421 -7.25 14.91 -21.84
C LYS A 421 -6.35 15.74 -20.94
N ALA A 422 -6.86 16.86 -20.46
CA ALA A 422 -6.32 17.60 -19.33
C ALA A 422 -7.27 17.47 -18.13
N ALA A 423 -6.72 17.49 -16.92
CA ALA A 423 -7.47 17.35 -15.67
C ALA A 423 -7.14 18.50 -14.71
N PHE A 424 -8.17 19.10 -14.13
CA PHE A 424 -8.08 20.28 -13.27
C PHE A 424 -8.94 20.11 -12.02
N ARG A 425 -8.45 20.58 -10.87
CA ARG A 425 -9.20 20.63 -9.61
C ARG A 425 -9.75 22.03 -9.38
N LEU A 426 -11.05 22.13 -9.12
CA LEU A 426 -11.75 23.39 -8.87
C LEU A 426 -11.87 23.64 -7.37
N LEU A 427 -11.53 24.85 -6.92
CA LEU A 427 -11.49 25.23 -5.51
C LEU A 427 -12.44 26.39 -5.18
N GLY A 428 -13.03 26.35 -3.98
CA GLY A 428 -13.80 27.43 -3.37
C GLY A 428 -12.93 28.56 -2.79
N SER A 429 -13.58 29.62 -2.32
CA SER A 429 -12.93 30.77 -1.67
C SER A 429 -12.28 30.45 -0.32
N ASP A 430 -12.73 29.36 0.31
CA ASP A 430 -12.20 28.76 1.54
C ASP A 430 -11.12 27.70 1.28
N GLY A 431 -10.77 27.45 0.02
CA GLY A 431 -9.88 26.37 -0.39
C GLY A 431 -10.51 24.98 -0.39
N ALA A 432 -11.83 24.86 -0.19
CA ALA A 432 -12.53 23.58 -0.27
C ALA A 432 -12.50 23.02 -1.70
N LEU A 433 -12.36 21.69 -1.80
CA LEU A 433 -12.36 20.98 -3.07
C LEU A 433 -13.80 20.88 -3.60
N LEU A 434 -14.10 21.51 -4.73
CA LEU A 434 -15.45 21.54 -5.31
C LEU A 434 -15.72 20.29 -6.15
N LEU A 435 -14.93 20.11 -7.21
CA LEU A 435 -14.94 18.96 -8.11
C LEU A 435 -13.66 18.94 -8.97
N ASP A 436 -13.37 17.81 -9.60
CA ASP A 436 -12.35 17.72 -10.67
C ASP A 436 -13.02 17.77 -12.04
N VAL A 437 -12.48 18.56 -12.98
CA VAL A 437 -12.92 18.62 -14.38
C VAL A 437 -11.93 17.85 -15.25
N LEU A 438 -12.47 17.00 -16.12
CA LEU A 438 -11.76 16.42 -17.27
C LEU A 438 -12.19 17.17 -18.54
N GLN A 439 -11.23 17.60 -19.34
CA GLN A 439 -11.44 18.26 -20.63
C GLN A 439 -10.49 17.68 -21.69
N LEU A 440 -10.72 17.96 -22.97
CA LEU A 440 -9.80 17.52 -24.03
C LEU A 440 -8.48 18.32 -23.96
N ALA A 441 -7.37 17.71 -24.36
CA ALA A 441 -6.05 18.32 -24.24
C ALA A 441 -5.87 19.60 -25.08
N GLU A 442 -6.65 19.76 -26.15
CA GLU A 442 -6.72 20.97 -26.98
C GLU A 442 -7.67 22.06 -26.46
N GLU A 443 -8.36 21.83 -25.33
CA GLU A 443 -9.18 22.87 -24.71
C GLU A 443 -8.34 23.84 -23.87
N PRO A 444 -8.61 25.16 -23.91
CA PRO A 444 -7.91 26.12 -23.07
C PRO A 444 -8.15 25.79 -21.59
N PRO A 445 -7.13 25.93 -20.71
CA PRO A 445 -7.30 25.70 -19.28
C PRO A 445 -8.43 26.56 -18.68
N PRO A 446 -9.25 26.02 -17.75
CA PRO A 446 -10.29 26.79 -17.09
C PRO A 446 -9.67 27.88 -16.19
N GLN A 447 -10.29 29.05 -16.15
CA GLN A 447 -9.75 30.21 -15.43
C GLN A 447 -10.45 30.47 -14.10
N ALA A 448 -9.71 31.02 -13.14
CA ALA A 448 -10.25 31.50 -11.87
C ALA A 448 -11.28 32.62 -12.12
N GLY A 449 -12.41 32.56 -11.40
CA GLY A 449 -13.52 33.51 -11.53
C GLY A 449 -14.40 33.34 -12.77
N GLN A 450 -14.03 32.49 -13.73
CA GLN A 450 -14.83 32.20 -14.92
C GLN A 450 -16.00 31.26 -14.59
N GLU A 451 -17.15 31.41 -15.24
CA GLU A 451 -18.21 30.39 -15.19
C GLU A 451 -17.93 29.27 -16.18
N LEU A 452 -17.99 28.04 -15.67
CA LEU A 452 -17.72 26.80 -16.38
C LEU A 452 -18.98 25.94 -16.38
N ARG A 453 -19.49 25.62 -17.56
CA ARG A 453 -20.56 24.63 -17.74
C ARG A 453 -19.94 23.24 -17.82
N VAL A 454 -20.33 22.34 -16.93
CA VAL A 454 -19.73 21.01 -16.80
C VAL A 454 -20.81 19.94 -16.59
N TRP A 455 -20.49 18.69 -16.95
CA TRP A 455 -21.39 17.54 -16.80
C TRP A 455 -20.83 16.58 -15.74
N PRO A 456 -21.37 16.56 -14.51
CA PRO A 456 -21.01 15.58 -13.49
C PRO A 456 -21.13 14.13 -13.98
N ARG A 457 -20.20 13.26 -13.54
CA ARG A 457 -20.24 11.83 -13.85
C ARG A 457 -21.51 11.21 -13.27
N GLY A 458 -22.31 10.58 -14.13
CA GLY A 458 -23.57 9.94 -13.77
C GLY A 458 -24.82 10.81 -13.97
N THR A 459 -24.69 12.09 -14.32
CA THR A 459 -25.85 12.93 -14.69
C THR A 459 -26.01 13.07 -16.21
N GLN A 460 -27.24 13.31 -16.65
CA GLN A 460 -27.51 13.84 -17.99
C GLN A 460 -27.45 15.37 -18.01
N GLU A 461 -27.84 16.00 -16.90
CA GLU A 461 -27.86 17.46 -16.72
C GLU A 461 -26.45 18.05 -16.51
N SER A 462 -26.25 19.25 -17.05
CA SER A 462 -25.07 20.10 -16.81
C SER A 462 -25.29 21.00 -15.61
N CYS A 463 -24.26 21.20 -14.77
CA CYS A 463 -24.24 22.29 -13.79
C CYS A 463 -23.28 23.40 -14.23
N THR A 464 -23.40 24.57 -13.58
CA THR A 464 -22.50 25.71 -13.76
C THR A 464 -21.70 25.91 -12.48
N VAL A 465 -20.38 26.03 -12.59
CA VAL A 465 -19.46 26.23 -11.46
C VAL A 465 -18.55 27.42 -11.74
N ARG A 466 -18.32 28.27 -10.74
CA ARG A 466 -17.40 29.42 -10.80
C ARG A 466 -16.27 29.22 -9.78
N PRO A 467 -15.15 28.56 -10.14
CA PRO A 467 -14.03 28.33 -9.22
C PRO A 467 -13.34 29.64 -8.82
N VAL A 468 -12.81 29.69 -7.60
CA VAL A 468 -11.94 30.79 -7.14
C VAL A 468 -10.48 30.49 -7.47
N HIS A 469 -10.08 29.21 -7.40
CA HIS A 469 -8.78 28.75 -7.91
C HIS A 469 -8.94 27.47 -8.74
N VAL A 470 -7.99 27.25 -9.66
CA VAL A 470 -7.93 26.10 -10.57
C VAL A 470 -6.52 25.51 -10.49
N GLU A 471 -6.40 24.26 -10.05
CA GLU A 471 -5.11 23.56 -9.97
C GLU A 471 -5.01 22.52 -11.11
N PRO A 472 -4.00 22.59 -12.02
CA PRO A 472 -3.75 21.52 -12.98
C PRO A 472 -3.22 20.28 -12.27
N LEU A 473 -3.81 19.11 -12.56
CA LEU A 473 -3.55 17.90 -11.78
C LEU A 473 -2.32 17.11 -12.26
N LEU A 474 -2.21 16.82 -13.56
CA LEU A 474 -1.09 16.03 -14.10
C LEU A 474 0.06 16.93 -14.55
N ARG A 475 1.24 16.78 -13.92
CA ARG A 475 2.49 17.40 -14.38
C ARG A 475 3.18 16.53 -15.41
N LEU A 476 4.05 17.12 -16.22
CA LEU A 476 4.94 16.42 -17.16
C LEU A 476 6.21 15.98 -16.43
N TRP A 477 6.39 14.68 -16.23
CA TRP A 477 7.55 14.12 -15.51
C TRP A 477 8.59 13.53 -16.45
N VAL A 478 8.16 12.82 -17.50
CA VAL A 478 9.06 12.24 -18.51
C VAL A 478 8.69 12.79 -19.88
N GLN A 479 9.67 13.19 -20.67
CA GLN A 479 9.51 13.59 -22.06
C GLN A 479 10.63 12.97 -22.90
N GLN A 480 10.27 12.22 -23.94
CA GLN A 480 11.21 11.47 -24.79
C GLN A 480 12.23 10.65 -23.97
N GLY A 481 11.71 9.86 -23.02
CA GLY A 481 12.50 9.00 -22.12
C GLY A 481 13.33 9.71 -21.04
N GLN A 482 13.43 11.04 -21.08
CA GLN A 482 14.19 11.84 -20.11
C GLN A 482 13.30 12.44 -19.02
N LEU A 483 13.84 12.54 -17.81
CA LEU A 483 13.18 13.14 -16.65
C LEU A 483 13.25 14.68 -16.76
N CYS A 484 12.09 15.35 -16.71
CA CYS A 484 11.99 16.81 -16.90
C CYS A 484 12.34 17.63 -15.66
N GLU A 485 11.92 17.18 -14.47
CA GLU A 485 12.22 17.80 -13.17
C GLU A 485 12.62 16.71 -12.15
N PRO A 486 13.50 17.01 -11.17
CA PRO A 486 13.86 16.04 -10.14
C PRO A 486 12.63 15.63 -9.33
N LEU A 487 12.52 14.33 -9.03
CA LEU A 487 11.42 13.79 -8.22
C LEU A 487 11.51 14.31 -6.77
N PRO A 488 10.43 14.88 -6.20
CA PRO A 488 10.39 15.33 -4.80
C PRO A 488 10.83 14.23 -3.83
N SER A 489 11.51 14.62 -2.75
CA SER A 489 11.87 13.70 -1.67
C SER A 489 10.63 13.08 -1.01
N LEU A 490 10.83 11.93 -0.36
CA LEU A 490 9.73 11.26 0.35
C LEU A 490 9.14 12.14 1.48
N ALA A 491 9.95 13.03 2.06
CA ALA A 491 9.50 14.01 3.04
C ALA A 491 8.59 15.09 2.43
N GLU A 492 8.94 15.63 1.26
CA GLU A 492 8.11 16.59 0.52
C GLU A 492 6.79 15.97 0.07
N SER A 493 6.83 14.74 -0.46
CA SER A 493 5.61 14.00 -0.83
C SER A 493 4.75 13.63 0.39
N ARG A 494 5.34 13.30 1.54
CA ARG A 494 4.60 13.11 2.81
C ARG A 494 3.95 14.41 3.27
N ALA A 495 4.67 15.53 3.25
CA ALA A 495 4.14 16.84 3.63
C ALA A 495 2.98 17.27 2.70
N PHE A 496 3.14 17.10 1.39
CA PHE A 496 2.10 17.38 0.40
C PHE A 496 0.90 16.43 0.51
N ALA A 497 1.10 15.16 0.89
CA ALA A 497 0.01 14.23 1.22
C ALA A 497 -0.81 14.73 2.42
N GLN A 498 -0.15 15.12 3.52
CA GLN A 498 -0.84 15.65 4.70
C GLN A 498 -1.55 16.99 4.40
N GLN A 499 -0.94 17.88 3.61
CA GLN A 499 -1.58 19.12 3.14
C GLN A 499 -2.79 18.84 2.24
N SER A 500 -2.72 17.83 1.37
CA SER A 500 -3.83 17.43 0.51
C SER A 500 -4.98 16.88 1.35
N LEU A 501 -4.69 15.93 2.25
CA LEU A 501 -5.66 15.39 3.21
C LEU A 501 -6.30 16.49 4.07
N SER A 502 -5.54 17.53 4.45
CA SER A 502 -6.07 18.65 5.26
C SER A 502 -7.05 19.56 4.49
N ARG A 503 -7.14 19.47 3.16
CA ARG A 503 -8.15 20.18 2.33
C ARG A 503 -9.46 19.41 2.13
N LEU A 504 -9.52 18.10 2.41
CA LEU A 504 -10.77 17.33 2.30
C LEU A 504 -11.83 17.85 3.29
N SER A 505 -13.10 17.91 2.88
CA SER A 505 -14.19 18.16 3.83
C SER A 505 -14.30 17.01 4.85
N PRO A 506 -14.85 17.25 6.06
CA PRO A 506 -15.15 16.18 7.01
C PRO A 506 -16.02 15.07 6.40
N ALA A 507 -16.95 15.42 5.50
CA ALA A 507 -17.84 14.47 4.85
C ALA A 507 -17.10 13.54 3.87
N HIS A 508 -16.01 14.00 3.24
CA HIS A 508 -15.13 13.20 2.36
C HIS A 508 -14.03 12.44 3.12
N ARG A 509 -13.67 12.86 4.34
CA ARG A 509 -12.71 12.13 5.20
C ARG A 509 -13.31 10.93 5.95
N ARG A 510 -14.64 10.78 5.96
CA ARG A 510 -15.30 9.65 6.65
C ARG A 510 -14.80 8.31 6.11
N LEU A 511 -14.50 7.40 7.03
CA LEU A 511 -13.95 6.07 6.74
C LEU A 511 -15.02 5.09 6.24
N GLU A 512 -16.29 5.39 6.54
CA GLU A 512 -17.49 4.69 6.13
C GLU A 512 -18.52 5.70 5.60
N GLN A 513 -19.26 5.31 4.55
CA GLN A 513 -20.29 6.14 3.89
C GLN A 513 -19.91 7.64 3.70
N PRO A 514 -18.70 7.95 3.19
CA PRO A 514 -18.34 9.32 2.90
C PRO A 514 -19.20 9.91 1.78
N ALA A 515 -19.25 11.23 1.72
CA ALA A 515 -19.80 11.91 0.55
C ALA A 515 -18.98 11.54 -0.70
N LEU A 516 -19.64 11.37 -1.84
CA LEU A 516 -18.94 11.22 -3.11
C LEU A 516 -18.24 12.52 -3.47
N TYR A 517 -17.01 12.44 -3.97
CA TYR A 517 -16.35 13.57 -4.61
C TYR A 517 -16.74 13.60 -6.09
N GLN A 518 -17.06 14.78 -6.59
CA GLN A 518 -17.57 14.93 -7.96
C GLN A 518 -16.43 15.04 -8.97
N VAL A 519 -16.59 14.33 -10.09
CA VAL A 519 -15.75 14.45 -11.28
C VAL A 519 -16.68 14.81 -12.43
N ALA A 520 -16.34 15.81 -13.22
CA ALA A 520 -17.18 16.33 -14.30
C ALA A 520 -16.44 16.41 -15.64
N LEU A 521 -17.18 16.47 -16.74
CA LEU A 521 -16.65 16.60 -18.10
C LEU A 521 -16.87 18.03 -18.63
N SER A 522 -15.95 18.53 -19.46
CA SER A 522 -16.17 19.70 -20.31
C SER A 522 -17.27 19.46 -21.36
N GLU A 523 -17.79 20.54 -21.95
CA GLU A 523 -18.79 20.48 -23.02
C GLU A 523 -18.27 19.70 -24.25
N LYS A 524 -17.00 19.89 -24.65
CA LYS A 524 -16.44 19.17 -25.81
C LYS A 524 -16.10 17.72 -25.50
N LEU A 525 -15.58 17.40 -24.30
CA LEU A 525 -15.36 16.01 -23.90
C LEU A 525 -16.70 15.26 -23.79
N ARG A 526 -17.74 15.91 -23.27
CA ARG A 526 -19.11 15.37 -23.26
C ARG A 526 -19.61 15.11 -24.68
N ALA A 527 -19.51 16.09 -25.59
CA ALA A 527 -19.91 15.92 -26.98
C ALA A 527 -19.11 14.84 -27.74
N LEU A 528 -17.83 14.63 -27.39
CA LEU A 528 -17.03 13.51 -27.92
C LEU A 528 -17.54 12.16 -27.41
N VAL A 529 -17.86 12.06 -26.11
CA VAL A 529 -18.44 10.86 -25.48
C VAL A 529 -19.78 10.50 -26.10
N ASP A 530 -20.69 11.47 -26.24
CA ASP A 530 -22.03 11.22 -26.80
C ASP A 530 -21.94 10.81 -28.28
N ARG A 531 -21.08 11.46 -29.08
CA ARG A 531 -20.82 11.07 -30.48
C ARG A 531 -20.28 9.65 -30.61
N LEU A 532 -19.20 9.31 -29.90
CA LEU A 532 -18.59 7.97 -29.99
C LEU A 532 -19.45 6.86 -29.34
N SER A 533 -20.46 7.23 -28.55
CA SER A 533 -21.49 6.30 -28.04
C SER A 533 -22.68 6.12 -28.99
N ALA A 534 -22.90 7.08 -29.90
CA ALA A 534 -23.96 7.06 -30.91
C ALA A 534 -23.52 6.48 -32.26
N GLU A 535 -22.23 6.38 -32.53
CA GLU A 535 -21.69 5.68 -33.71
C GLU A 535 -22.02 4.17 -33.66
N PRO A 536 -22.81 3.62 -34.60
CA PRO A 536 -23.13 2.20 -34.59
C PRO A 536 -21.89 1.38 -34.94
N ALA A 537 -21.74 0.22 -34.28
CA ALA A 537 -20.57 -0.67 -34.40
C ALA A 537 -20.34 -1.30 -35.80
N THR A 538 -21.11 -0.89 -36.80
CA THR A 538 -21.09 -1.40 -38.19
C THR A 538 -20.24 -0.57 -39.16
N HIS A 539 -19.77 0.62 -38.79
CA HIS A 539 -19.08 1.55 -39.71
C HIS A 539 -17.59 1.80 -39.41
N TRP A 540 -16.81 0.75 -39.18
CA TRP A 540 -15.34 0.85 -39.21
C TRP A 540 -14.78 0.65 -40.63
N THR A 541 -15.08 1.60 -41.53
CA THR A 541 -14.44 1.63 -42.86
C THR A 541 -13.03 2.20 -42.74
N PRO A 542 -11.98 1.49 -43.20
CA PRO A 542 -10.64 2.06 -43.24
C PRO A 542 -10.61 3.22 -44.22
N ARG A 543 -10.39 4.45 -43.73
CA ARG A 543 -10.01 5.56 -44.60
C ARG A 543 -8.61 5.28 -45.12
N ALA A 544 -8.53 4.89 -46.40
CA ALA A 544 -7.25 4.72 -47.08
C ALA A 544 -6.45 6.02 -47.00
N SER A 545 -5.20 5.93 -46.53
CA SER A 545 -4.25 7.04 -46.58
C SER A 545 -3.94 7.38 -48.04
N HIS A 546 -4.14 8.63 -48.44
CA HIS A 546 -3.69 9.09 -49.76
C HIS A 546 -2.17 9.01 -49.85
N GLY A 547 -1.69 8.08 -50.69
CA GLY A 547 -0.29 7.81 -50.95
C GLY A 547 -0.21 6.80 -52.11
N GLY A 548 -0.38 7.29 -53.33
CA GLY A 548 -0.55 6.45 -54.51
C GLY A 548 0.77 5.86 -55.02
N LEU A 549 0.77 4.57 -55.32
CA LEU A 549 1.72 3.90 -56.19
C LEU A 549 1.04 2.62 -56.73
N GLU A 550 0.75 2.59 -58.03
CA GLU A 550 0.14 1.43 -58.67
C GLU A 550 1.21 0.38 -59.03
N SER A 551 1.06 -0.83 -58.52
CA SER A 551 1.77 -2.01 -59.02
C SER A 551 0.87 -3.24 -58.89
N GLY A 552 0.23 -3.65 -59.98
CA GLY A 552 -0.77 -4.72 -59.96
C GLY A 552 -0.17 -6.12 -59.83
N ILE A 553 -0.68 -6.92 -58.88
CA ILE A 553 -0.48 -8.36 -58.82
C ILE A 553 -1.85 -9.04 -58.71
N SER A 554 -2.25 -9.77 -59.77
CA SER A 554 -3.52 -10.49 -59.82
C SER A 554 -3.34 -11.93 -59.32
N MET A 555 -3.74 -12.21 -58.07
CA MET A 555 -3.88 -13.59 -57.61
C MET A 555 -5.23 -14.16 -58.06
N ARG A 556 -5.19 -15.15 -58.97
CA ARG A 556 -6.36 -15.98 -59.29
C ARG A 556 -6.48 -17.09 -58.24
N VAL A 557 -7.62 -17.17 -57.57
CA VAL A 557 -7.98 -18.33 -56.74
C VAL A 557 -8.57 -19.41 -57.65
N HIS A 558 -7.97 -20.60 -57.65
CA HIS A 558 -8.55 -21.78 -58.29
C HIS A 558 -9.45 -22.55 -57.30
N PRO A 559 -10.64 -23.03 -57.72
CA PRO A 559 -11.42 -23.97 -56.93
C PRO A 559 -10.75 -25.36 -56.89
N PRO A 560 -11.01 -26.19 -55.86
CA PRO A 560 -10.48 -27.55 -55.78
C PRO A 560 -11.07 -28.45 -56.87
N ARG A 561 -10.32 -29.49 -57.26
CA ARG A 561 -10.80 -30.57 -58.14
C ARG A 561 -11.28 -31.76 -57.31
N GLU A 562 -12.35 -32.39 -57.76
CA GLU A 562 -12.69 -33.77 -57.40
C GLU A 562 -12.13 -34.71 -58.47
N ASP A 563 -11.74 -35.93 -58.07
CA ASP A 563 -11.44 -37.09 -58.93
C ASP A 563 -11.67 -38.39 -58.10
N PRO A 564 -11.96 -39.56 -58.71
CA PRO A 564 -13.07 -40.37 -58.19
C PRO A 564 -12.86 -41.89 -58.00
N SER A 565 -13.47 -42.43 -56.92
CA SER A 565 -13.98 -43.82 -56.81
C SER A 565 -12.95 -44.98 -56.86
N PRO A 566 -13.35 -46.28 -56.73
CA PRO A 566 -14.60 -46.85 -56.17
C PRO A 566 -14.36 -47.99 -55.13
N ALA A 567 -15.45 -48.44 -54.46
CA ALA A 567 -15.95 -49.85 -54.49
C ALA A 567 -16.44 -50.48 -53.16
N ARG A 568 -17.69 -50.98 -53.19
CA ARG A 568 -18.21 -52.22 -52.54
C ARG A 568 -18.30 -52.28 -50.98
N ALA A 569 -19.32 -52.91 -50.38
CA ALA A 569 -20.59 -53.48 -50.88
C ALA A 569 -21.63 -53.67 -49.74
N ASP A 570 -22.76 -54.30 -50.10
CA ASP A 570 -23.73 -55.02 -49.26
C ASP A 570 -24.77 -54.25 -48.41
N SER A 571 -25.94 -54.11 -49.05
CA SER A 571 -27.30 -53.95 -48.48
C SER A 571 -27.80 -55.31 -47.87
N PRO A 572 -29.00 -55.46 -47.24
CA PRO A 572 -30.31 -55.01 -47.75
C PRO A 572 -31.37 -54.48 -46.74
N GLU A 573 -32.33 -53.73 -47.32
CA GLU A 573 -33.79 -53.74 -47.08
C GLU A 573 -34.40 -53.75 -45.66
N PHE A 574 -35.33 -52.82 -45.41
CA PHE A 574 -36.77 -53.14 -45.52
C PHE A 574 -37.66 -51.91 -45.77
N LEU A 575 -38.90 -52.12 -46.21
CA LEU A 575 -39.84 -51.05 -46.62
C LEU A 575 -40.78 -50.59 -45.48
N GLY A 576 -41.22 -49.32 -45.51
CA GLY A 576 -42.30 -48.82 -44.64
C GLY A 576 -42.78 -47.41 -44.99
N ARG A 577 -44.00 -47.26 -45.52
CA ARG A 577 -44.60 -45.95 -45.87
C ARG A 577 -45.21 -45.26 -44.65
N GLY A 578 -45.19 -43.92 -44.62
CA GLY A 578 -46.21 -43.10 -43.95
C GLY A 578 -45.71 -41.99 -43.03
N GLY A 579 -46.22 -40.77 -43.25
CA GLY A 579 -46.25 -39.69 -42.26
C GLY A 579 -47.69 -39.15 -42.14
N PRO A 580 -47.94 -37.95 -41.57
CA PRO A 580 -46.96 -36.98 -41.03
C PRO A 580 -47.36 -36.36 -39.66
N ARG A 581 -46.56 -35.36 -39.22
CA ARG A 581 -46.79 -34.35 -38.16
C ARG A 581 -46.29 -34.66 -36.73
N ARG A 582 -45.89 -33.57 -36.07
CA ARG A 582 -45.38 -33.40 -34.69
C ARG A 582 -46.55 -32.96 -33.75
N PRO A 583 -46.38 -32.73 -32.42
CA PRO A 583 -45.17 -32.82 -31.59
C PRO A 583 -45.31 -33.61 -30.26
N GLY A 584 -44.16 -33.90 -29.63
CA GLY A 584 -44.06 -34.32 -28.23
C GLY A 584 -42.58 -34.41 -27.80
N VAL A 585 -42.22 -33.81 -26.66
CA VAL A 585 -40.83 -33.76 -26.15
C VAL A 585 -40.81 -33.99 -24.65
N VAL A 586 -40.43 -35.19 -24.20
CA VAL A 586 -40.07 -35.52 -22.81
C VAL A 586 -38.96 -36.59 -22.82
N HIS A 587 -38.00 -36.43 -21.88
CA HIS A 587 -36.79 -37.20 -21.52
C HIS A 587 -36.50 -38.65 -21.99
N GLY A 588 -35.19 -38.95 -22.08
CA GLY A 588 -34.57 -40.29 -22.18
C GLY A 588 -33.31 -40.27 -23.07
N CYS A 589 -32.14 -39.75 -22.66
CA CYS A 589 -31.23 -40.13 -21.55
C CYS A 589 -30.33 -41.35 -21.86
N LEU A 590 -29.06 -41.32 -21.35
CA LEU A 590 -27.96 -42.30 -21.52
C LEU A 590 -27.23 -42.29 -22.89
N SER A 591 -25.90 -42.47 -22.99
CA SER A 591 -24.83 -42.40 -21.97
C SER A 591 -23.41 -42.26 -22.58
N GLY A 592 -22.44 -41.79 -21.77
CA GLY A 592 -21.00 -41.67 -22.10
C GLY A 592 -20.38 -40.46 -21.37
N ARG A 593 -19.87 -40.57 -20.13
CA ARG A 593 -18.54 -41.11 -19.73
C ARG A 593 -17.39 -40.48 -20.56
N GLY A 594 -16.41 -39.76 -20.03
CA GLY A 594 -16.07 -39.26 -18.68
C GLY A 594 -14.91 -38.24 -18.83
N TRP A 595 -14.36 -37.55 -17.82
CA TRP A 595 -14.27 -37.77 -16.37
C TRP A 595 -14.43 -36.44 -15.60
N LEU A 596 -14.57 -36.52 -14.26
CA LEU A 596 -14.69 -35.37 -13.35
C LEU A 596 -13.62 -35.41 -12.26
N CYS A 597 -13.09 -34.22 -11.92
CA CYS A 597 -12.69 -33.78 -10.58
C CYS A 597 -12.81 -32.24 -10.55
N GLY A 598 -13.42 -31.60 -9.55
CA GLY A 598 -14.18 -32.16 -8.43
C GLY A 598 -14.11 -31.28 -7.19
N ASN A 599 -15.11 -30.42 -6.99
CA ASN A 599 -15.46 -29.93 -5.66
C ASN A 599 -16.90 -29.42 -5.66
N ALA A 600 -17.69 -29.89 -4.70
CA ALA A 600 -19.04 -29.45 -4.40
C ALA A 600 -19.12 -29.12 -2.89
N GLY A 601 -19.99 -28.21 -2.44
CA GLY A 601 -20.91 -27.44 -3.28
C GLY A 601 -21.84 -26.52 -2.48
N ASP A 602 -23.02 -26.35 -3.07
CA ASP A 602 -24.22 -25.63 -2.62
C ASP A 602 -24.63 -25.90 -1.15
N SER A 603 -25.46 -25.09 -0.48
CA SER A 603 -26.67 -24.39 -0.97
C SER A 603 -26.86 -22.99 -0.32
N THR A 604 -27.42 -21.94 -0.96
CA THR A 604 -28.74 -21.76 -1.63
C THR A 604 -29.92 -21.99 -0.65
N HIS A 605 -30.97 -21.17 -0.51
CA HIS A 605 -31.73 -20.31 -1.45
C HIS A 605 -32.25 -19.01 -0.75
N PRO A 606 -33.37 -18.34 -1.14
CA PRO A 606 -33.36 -17.32 -2.20
C PRO A 606 -34.03 -15.98 -1.81
N VAL A 607 -34.09 -15.04 -2.75
CA VAL A 607 -34.91 -13.81 -2.69
C VAL A 607 -36.37 -14.08 -3.08
N LEU A 608 -37.33 -13.49 -2.35
CA LEU A 608 -38.53 -12.82 -2.92
C LEU A 608 -39.40 -12.16 -1.82
N SER A 609 -40.00 -11.02 -2.13
CA SER A 609 -41.14 -10.43 -1.42
C SER A 609 -42.36 -10.46 -2.35
N PRO A 610 -43.59 -10.53 -1.82
CA PRO A 610 -44.37 -9.28 -1.69
C PRO A 610 -45.39 -9.25 -0.53
N GLY A 611 -45.92 -8.06 -0.23
CA GLY A 611 -47.31 -7.83 0.23
C GLY A 611 -47.76 -8.32 1.63
N GLY A 612 -48.21 -7.39 2.48
CA GLY A 612 -49.13 -7.69 3.59
C GLY A 612 -50.60 -7.61 3.15
N PRO A 613 -51.60 -7.47 4.07
CA PRO A 613 -51.46 -7.31 5.52
C PRO A 613 -52.43 -8.16 6.40
N GLY A 614 -52.22 -8.12 7.72
CA GLY A 614 -53.29 -8.24 8.74
C GLY A 614 -53.41 -9.57 9.51
N GLY A 615 -54.29 -9.57 10.52
CA GLY A 615 -54.97 -10.79 11.00
C GLY A 615 -54.42 -11.48 12.27
N ALA A 616 -54.85 -10.98 13.43
CA ALA A 616 -54.66 -11.51 14.80
C ALA A 616 -54.85 -13.04 15.08
N ALA A 617 -54.33 -13.42 16.26
CA ALA A 617 -54.72 -14.54 17.14
C ALA A 617 -54.22 -15.99 16.83
N GLY A 618 -53.64 -16.64 17.86
CA GLY A 618 -53.21 -18.05 17.82
C GLY A 618 -52.14 -18.44 18.85
N GLY A 619 -52.46 -18.41 20.15
CA GLY A 619 -51.65 -19.05 21.21
C GLY A 619 -52.03 -20.54 21.44
N PRO A 620 -51.56 -21.23 22.51
CA PRO A 620 -50.87 -20.68 23.69
C PRO A 620 -49.58 -21.43 24.14
N GLY A 621 -48.86 -20.85 25.11
CA GLY A 621 -47.80 -21.55 25.86
C GLY A 621 -47.32 -20.76 27.09
N ALA A 622 -47.36 -21.39 28.27
CA ALA A 622 -46.85 -20.94 29.58
C ALA A 622 -47.47 -19.69 30.27
N ARG A 623 -47.91 -19.94 31.51
CA ARG A 623 -48.38 -19.05 32.62
C ARG A 623 -48.49 -19.98 33.87
N PRO A 624 -48.78 -19.53 35.13
CA PRO A 624 -49.02 -18.15 35.63
C PRO A 624 -48.35 -17.79 37.01
N CYS A 625 -48.47 -16.50 37.40
CA CYS A 625 -48.63 -15.97 38.79
C CYS A 625 -47.53 -16.11 39.88
N ALA A 626 -47.54 -15.34 41.01
CA ALA A 626 -47.97 -13.95 41.31
C ALA A 626 -47.72 -13.54 42.80
N ARG A 627 -47.67 -12.21 43.08
CA ARG A 627 -47.95 -11.51 44.38
C ARG A 627 -46.92 -11.64 45.55
N ALA A 628 -46.80 -10.70 46.52
CA ALA A 628 -47.34 -9.32 46.69
C ALA A 628 -46.61 -8.48 47.80
N ALA A 629 -46.73 -7.13 47.72
CA ALA A 629 -46.84 -6.05 48.75
C ALA A 629 -45.93 -6.02 50.03
N GLY A 630 -45.65 -4.87 50.69
CA GLY A 630 -46.00 -3.43 50.55
C GLY A 630 -44.90 -2.54 51.22
N THR A 631 -45.04 -1.26 51.62
CA THR A 631 -46.19 -0.35 51.90
C THR A 631 -45.78 1.15 51.98
N GLY A 632 -46.72 2.10 51.72
CA GLY A 632 -46.72 3.53 52.18
C GLY A 632 -45.79 4.55 51.47
N ALA A 633 -46.02 5.88 51.47
CA ALA A 633 -47.21 6.72 51.76
C ALA A 633 -47.06 8.15 51.12
N GLN A 634 -48.10 9.01 51.20
CA GLN A 634 -48.28 10.34 50.53
C GLN A 634 -48.04 11.55 51.50
N PRO A 635 -48.31 12.86 51.18
CA PRO A 635 -48.28 13.68 49.92
C PRO A 635 -47.70 15.14 50.09
N GLY A 636 -47.78 16.00 49.05
CA GLY A 636 -48.24 17.42 49.20
C GLY A 636 -47.35 18.62 48.80
N GLY A 637 -47.99 19.74 48.38
CA GLY A 637 -47.40 21.10 48.16
C GLY A 637 -46.82 21.38 46.74
N VAL A 638 -47.21 22.32 45.87
CA VAL A 638 -48.11 23.52 45.80
C VAL A 638 -47.42 24.91 45.86
N GLU A 639 -47.62 25.69 44.77
CA GLU A 639 -47.50 27.15 44.57
C GLU A 639 -46.13 27.88 44.43
N ALA A 640 -46.21 29.14 43.96
CA ALA A 640 -45.16 30.06 43.48
C ALA A 640 -45.24 31.40 44.31
N PRO A 641 -44.99 32.67 43.85
CA PRO A 641 -44.44 33.23 42.60
C PRO A 641 -43.46 34.46 42.74
N ALA A 642 -43.07 35.06 41.59
CA ALA A 642 -42.83 36.50 41.32
C ALA A 642 -41.65 37.30 41.96
N GLY A 643 -41.13 38.30 41.22
CA GLY A 643 -40.34 39.44 41.75
C GLY A 643 -39.25 40.05 40.83
N GLY A 644 -39.30 41.37 40.58
CA GLY A 644 -38.18 42.25 40.11
C GLY A 644 -37.94 43.39 41.12
N PRO A 645 -37.43 44.61 40.81
CA PRO A 645 -37.01 45.18 39.50
C PRO A 645 -35.75 46.14 39.53
N ALA A 646 -35.53 46.92 38.44
CA ALA A 646 -34.76 48.20 38.30
C ALA A 646 -33.19 48.22 38.42
N GLY A 647 -32.44 49.18 37.81
CA GLY A 647 -32.78 50.24 36.82
C GLY A 647 -31.62 51.24 36.46
N ALA A 648 -31.82 52.06 35.41
CA ALA A 648 -31.14 53.34 34.99
C ALA A 648 -29.61 53.38 34.66
N GLU A 649 -29.15 53.54 33.39
CA GLU A 649 -28.90 54.77 32.56
C GLU A 649 -27.44 55.38 32.69
N HIS A 650 -26.91 56.41 31.99
CA HIS A 650 -27.42 57.53 31.17
C HIS A 650 -26.34 58.16 30.19
N THR A 651 -26.75 58.86 29.11
CA THR A 651 -26.02 59.88 28.24
C THR A 651 -24.72 59.60 27.44
N GLY A 652 -24.63 60.21 26.23
CA GLY A 652 -23.43 60.45 25.37
C GLY A 652 -23.20 61.97 25.12
N PRO A 653 -22.78 62.49 23.93
CA PRO A 653 -22.29 61.88 22.68
C PRO A 653 -20.99 62.55 22.10
N GLY A 654 -20.51 62.18 20.89
CA GLY A 654 -19.55 63.03 20.14
C GLY A 654 -18.82 62.43 18.92
N ALA A 655 -18.69 63.22 17.84
CA ALA A 655 -17.83 63.06 16.64
C ALA A 655 -17.57 64.48 16.07
N PRO A 656 -16.47 64.80 15.32
CA PRO A 656 -16.23 64.25 13.97
C PRO A 656 -14.77 64.22 13.42
N SER A 657 -14.63 63.67 12.20
CA SER A 657 -13.70 64.08 11.11
C SER A 657 -12.16 64.02 11.26
N GLY A 658 -11.48 63.45 10.25
CA GLY A 658 -10.07 63.66 9.94
C GLY A 658 -9.64 62.96 8.65
N ARG A 659 -8.94 63.66 7.73
CA ARG A 659 -8.32 63.07 6.52
C ARG A 659 -6.81 62.93 6.73
N GLY A 660 -6.21 61.85 6.23
CA GLY A 660 -4.76 61.64 6.17
C GLY A 660 -4.39 60.67 5.04
N VAL A 661 -3.21 60.85 4.42
CA VAL A 661 -2.80 60.14 3.19
C VAL A 661 -1.37 59.65 3.32
N SER A 662 -1.13 58.40 2.90
CA SER A 662 0.17 57.78 2.57
C SER A 662 1.25 57.72 3.66
N THR A 663 1.73 56.51 3.96
CA THR A 663 3.08 56.06 3.56
C THR A 663 3.25 54.56 3.79
N ALA A 664 4.20 53.93 3.09
CA ALA A 664 4.53 52.53 3.29
C ALA A 664 5.61 52.36 4.37
N ALA A 665 5.43 51.40 5.28
CA ALA A 665 6.46 50.94 6.21
C ALA A 665 6.31 49.43 6.45
N THR A 666 7.42 48.71 6.36
CA THR A 666 7.48 47.25 6.57
C THR A 666 7.33 46.93 8.06
N LEU A 667 6.39 46.06 8.42
CA LEU A 667 6.29 45.50 9.76
C LEU A 667 6.29 43.97 9.73
N THR A 668 7.27 43.39 10.42
CA THR A 668 7.43 41.95 10.63
C THR A 668 6.32 41.41 11.53
N ALA A 669 5.66 40.31 11.13
CA ALA A 669 4.74 39.59 11.99
C ALA A 669 5.48 38.89 13.16
N PRO A 670 4.86 38.78 14.35
CA PRO A 670 5.47 38.11 15.50
C PRO A 670 5.52 36.59 15.30
N GLY A 671 6.61 35.96 15.77
CA GLY A 671 6.77 34.51 15.73
C GLY A 671 5.83 33.77 16.71
N PRO A 672 5.37 32.55 16.39
CA PRO A 672 4.57 31.75 17.31
C PRO A 672 5.42 31.26 18.50
N GLY A 673 4.84 31.28 19.70
CA GLY A 673 5.50 30.80 20.92
C GLY A 673 5.79 29.30 20.87
N GLY A 674 7.04 28.92 21.14
CA GLY A 674 7.48 27.53 21.02
C GLY A 674 7.00 26.63 22.15
N SER A 675 6.23 25.60 21.82
CA SER A 675 6.12 24.40 22.65
C SER A 675 7.41 23.58 22.51
N ARG A 676 8.04 23.21 23.64
CA ARG A 676 9.21 22.33 23.64
C ARG A 676 8.79 20.89 23.33
N ALA A 677 8.84 20.52 22.06
CA ALA A 677 8.87 19.10 21.68
C ALA A 677 10.20 18.48 22.14
N LEU A 678 10.15 17.31 22.79
CA LEU A 678 11.33 16.53 23.13
C LEU A 678 11.86 15.84 21.87
N ALA A 679 12.83 16.49 21.22
CA ALA A 679 13.55 15.89 20.11
C ALA A 679 14.44 14.75 20.61
N TRP A 680 14.31 13.59 19.97
CA TRP A 680 15.38 12.59 19.97
C TRP A 680 16.55 13.14 19.15
N PRO A 681 17.81 12.88 19.53
CA PRO A 681 18.95 13.34 18.74
C PRO A 681 18.91 12.73 17.34
N GLU A 682 19.00 13.57 16.32
CA GLU A 682 19.27 13.09 14.96
C GLU A 682 20.66 12.44 14.93
N PRO A 683 20.85 11.34 14.19
CA PRO A 683 22.19 10.80 13.97
C PRO A 683 23.01 11.81 13.17
N GLU A 684 24.24 12.12 13.62
CA GLU A 684 25.15 12.95 12.80
C GLU A 684 25.32 12.32 11.41
N PRO A 685 25.34 13.12 10.33
CA PRO A 685 25.66 12.61 9.00
C PRO A 685 27.06 12.00 9.01
N ALA A 686 27.21 10.84 8.39
CA ALA A 686 28.47 10.10 8.38
C ALA A 686 29.60 10.95 7.78
N ARG A 687 30.52 11.40 8.64
CA ARG A 687 31.64 12.25 8.24
C ARG A 687 32.58 11.50 7.30
N GLU A 688 32.88 12.13 6.17
CA GLU A 688 33.79 11.58 5.16
C GLU A 688 35.17 11.28 5.76
N TRP A 689 35.66 10.05 5.59
CA TRP A 689 37.05 9.71 5.89
C TRP A 689 37.98 10.19 4.77
N ALA A 690 38.12 11.51 4.66
CA ALA A 690 39.18 12.14 3.87
C ALA A 690 40.52 12.00 4.61
N GLY A 691 41.55 11.51 3.92
CA GLY A 691 42.74 10.94 4.57
C GLY A 691 43.91 11.89 4.78
N ALA A 692 44.76 11.51 5.75
CA ALA A 692 46.18 11.84 5.81
C ALA A 692 46.95 10.56 6.19
N GLY A 693 48.14 10.28 5.67
CA GLY A 693 48.88 10.95 4.61
C GLY A 693 50.30 10.38 4.54
N ALA A 694 50.70 9.82 3.39
CA ALA A 694 52.02 9.21 3.20
C ALA A 694 52.63 9.64 1.86
N ALA A 695 53.94 9.88 1.83
CA ALA A 695 54.60 10.65 0.78
C ALA A 695 55.04 9.83 -0.45
N ALA A 696 55.34 10.55 -1.54
CA ALA A 696 55.63 9.98 -2.86
C ALA A 696 57.09 9.54 -3.05
N LEU A 697 57.27 8.43 -3.77
CA LEU A 697 58.45 7.96 -4.53
C LEU A 697 57.94 6.82 -5.46
N GLY A 698 58.31 6.66 -6.73
CA GLY A 698 59.09 7.47 -7.67
C GLY A 698 59.09 6.76 -9.03
N ALA A 699 59.07 7.48 -10.17
CA ALA A 699 58.78 6.87 -11.48
C ALA A 699 59.99 6.25 -12.21
N LYS A 700 59.82 5.00 -12.69
CA LYS A 700 60.50 4.25 -13.79
C LYS A 700 59.91 2.81 -13.78
N GLY A 701 59.75 2.07 -14.87
CA GLY A 701 60.06 2.29 -16.28
C GLY A 701 60.67 1.01 -16.89
N LEU A 702 60.24 0.60 -18.09
CA LEU A 702 60.63 -0.65 -18.82
C LEU A 702 60.08 -1.97 -18.21
N SER A 703 59.89 -3.08 -18.94
CA SER A 703 59.64 -3.29 -20.39
C SER A 703 59.28 -4.75 -20.72
N GLN A 704 58.74 -4.98 -21.93
CA GLN A 704 58.70 -6.24 -22.71
C GLN A 704 57.68 -7.35 -22.34
N ILE A 705 57.16 -7.95 -23.42
CA ILE A 705 56.41 -9.21 -23.52
C ILE A 705 57.31 -10.17 -24.32
N PRO A 706 57.27 -11.49 -24.07
CA PRO A 706 56.90 -12.40 -25.16
C PRO A 706 55.88 -13.47 -24.74
N ALA A 707 55.37 -14.24 -25.70
CA ALA A 707 54.26 -15.18 -25.53
C ALA A 707 54.62 -16.62 -25.97
N GLY A 708 53.80 -17.59 -25.54
CA GLY A 708 53.90 -19.02 -25.89
C GLY A 708 54.74 -19.84 -24.90
N GLY A 709 54.47 -21.15 -24.70
CA GLY A 709 53.37 -21.95 -25.22
C GLY A 709 53.50 -23.45 -24.86
N THR A 710 52.41 -24.21 -25.03
CA THR A 710 52.33 -25.70 -25.12
C THR A 710 52.93 -26.60 -24.02
N GLY A 711 52.08 -27.48 -23.45
CA GLY A 711 52.38 -28.93 -23.48
C GLY A 711 52.59 -29.73 -22.18
N GLY A 712 51.54 -30.46 -21.76
CA GLY A 712 51.62 -31.94 -21.57
C GLY A 712 52.10 -32.56 -20.24
N HIS A 713 51.20 -33.35 -19.63
CA HIS A 713 51.47 -34.54 -18.79
C HIS A 713 52.16 -34.32 -17.40
N SER A 714 52.03 -35.19 -16.38
CA SER A 714 51.21 -36.41 -16.18
C SER A 714 50.91 -36.66 -14.67
N CYS A 715 49.97 -37.57 -14.40
CA CYS A 715 49.49 -37.98 -13.07
C CYS A 715 50.14 -39.29 -12.57
N PRO A 716 50.24 -39.53 -11.24
CA PRO A 716 50.24 -40.88 -10.65
C PRO A 716 48.95 -41.19 -9.85
N ARG A 717 48.58 -42.47 -9.77
CA ARG A 717 47.25 -42.97 -9.32
C ARG A 717 47.19 -43.51 -7.87
N GLY A 718 45.96 -43.72 -7.39
CA GLY A 718 45.58 -44.55 -6.24
C GLY A 718 44.20 -44.09 -5.70
N ASP A 719 43.05 -44.53 -6.21
CA ASP A 719 42.38 -45.84 -6.00
C ASP A 719 42.02 -46.13 -4.51
N ALA A 720 40.80 -46.53 -4.14
CA ALA A 720 39.52 -46.63 -4.87
C ALA A 720 38.32 -46.73 -3.89
N GLY A 721 37.09 -46.54 -4.38
CA GLY A 721 35.85 -46.80 -3.62
C GLY A 721 34.61 -46.15 -4.22
N CYS A 722 33.64 -46.94 -4.71
CA CYS A 722 32.51 -46.43 -5.49
C CYS A 722 31.21 -47.20 -5.22
N VAL A 723 30.11 -46.47 -4.97
CA VAL A 723 28.73 -47.00 -5.02
C VAL A 723 27.84 -46.02 -5.77
N ARG A 724 27.05 -46.53 -6.74
CA ARG A 724 25.99 -45.78 -7.43
C ARG A 724 24.63 -46.08 -6.78
N LEU A 725 23.72 -45.13 -6.81
CA LEU A 725 22.28 -45.40 -6.70
C LEU A 725 21.53 -44.80 -7.90
N ARG A 726 20.47 -45.50 -8.34
CA ARG A 726 19.53 -45.10 -9.39
C ARG A 726 18.12 -45.06 -8.79
N GLY A 727 17.40 -43.96 -9.02
CA GLY A 727 16.03 -43.92 -9.54
C GLY A 727 14.84 -44.50 -8.75
N CYS A 728 13.67 -43.96 -9.11
CA CYS A 728 12.31 -44.49 -8.96
C CYS A 728 11.54 -44.29 -7.64
N HIS A 729 10.42 -43.59 -7.79
CA HIS A 729 9.08 -43.73 -7.18
C HIS A 729 8.89 -44.35 -5.77
N MET A 730 8.16 -43.60 -4.95
CA MET A 730 6.99 -44.02 -4.13
C MET A 730 6.09 -42.76 -3.99
N GLY A 731 4.79 -42.82 -3.66
CA GLY A 731 3.93 -43.94 -3.27
C GLY A 731 3.01 -43.49 -2.13
N LEU A 732 1.68 -43.52 -2.31
CA LEU A 732 0.71 -42.94 -1.38
C LEU A 732 0.07 -43.98 -0.44
N LEU A 733 -0.05 -43.62 0.86
CA LEU A 733 -1.03 -44.14 1.84
C LEU A 733 -0.87 -45.63 2.26
N PRO A 734 -1.58 -46.14 3.29
CA PRO A 734 -2.59 -45.50 4.16
C PRO A 734 -2.24 -45.49 5.67
N ALA A 735 -3.20 -45.07 6.49
CA ALA A 735 -3.08 -44.95 7.95
C ALA A 735 -3.49 -46.23 8.71
N SER A 736 -3.09 -46.32 9.99
CA SER A 736 -3.70 -47.24 10.95
C SER A 736 -3.63 -46.75 12.41
N SER A 737 -4.66 -47.10 13.16
CA SER A 737 -4.78 -47.11 14.63
C SER A 737 -5.72 -48.29 14.93
N PRO A 738 -5.56 -49.06 16.02
CA PRO A 738 -5.91 -48.54 17.34
C PRO A 738 -5.09 -49.11 18.52
N CYS A 739 -5.33 -48.60 19.73
CA CYS A 739 -5.83 -49.41 20.86
C CYS A 739 -6.16 -48.52 22.06
N ALA A 740 -7.18 -48.89 22.82
CA ALA A 740 -7.55 -48.25 24.09
C ALA A 740 -7.45 -49.25 25.25
N GLY A 741 -7.21 -48.74 26.46
CA GLY A 741 -7.20 -49.52 27.69
C GLY A 741 -7.74 -48.69 28.86
N HIS A 742 -8.75 -49.22 29.56
CA HIS A 742 -9.35 -48.60 30.74
C HIS A 742 -9.27 -49.57 31.92
N THR A 743 -8.79 -49.09 33.07
CA THR A 743 -9.23 -49.41 34.43
C THR A 743 -8.83 -48.20 35.29
N ALA A 744 -9.69 -47.46 36.00
CA ALA A 744 -10.95 -47.73 36.70
C ALA A 744 -10.75 -48.26 38.14
N THR A 745 -10.66 -47.32 39.08
CA THR A 745 -11.38 -47.35 40.36
C THR A 745 -11.63 -45.91 40.82
#